data_AF-A0A7C8MJE2-F1
#
_entry.id   AF-A0A7C8MJE2-F1
#
_cell.length_a   1.000
_cell.length_b   1.000
_cell.length_c   1.000
_cell.angle_alpha   90.00
_cell.angle_beta   90.00
_cell.angle_gamma   90.00
#
_symmetry.space_group_name_H-M   'P 1'
#
loop_
_entity.id
_entity.type
_entity.pdbx_description
1 polymer ?
#
loop_
_entity_poly.entity_id
_entity_poly.type
_entity_poly.pdbx_seq_one_letter_code
_entity_poly.pdbx_strand_id
1 'polypeptide(L)'
;MALFGDILFGLAAESGCPVCYQNLRSQTQLLLCSGCKVVHYCSAGHQKDHRPKHKAACRSIVESRAKLEKEEAILRAHPGNNIFENGVGRFWGLTETRGYMRARFAAADALLQIDTIKAVEGALAHFQDMLRLCRSDNLGVRDIVPSLLLRLGREQECYDFLKWWAVIDDEHDWGNVSLPYLDTCGADAFEAVDTFASRLSLSQLVILTLLKVRLYLDIGVYDPEYLDFGSSWPPTPTGITRPIGKIVRKKVRTISDFDVPDISESLKGQYQALFRLVHKKNPHFWEALADASEDTPPLPSAYSCGSVEEAVLGVYQCKKAWDESEDAITMIESEIGELTEVYEGPAAASDGVNTREVVTTSERRRGSGRAFPSKFSAPTTNTRPDDLFPPSRTGQDLAYYFVHRNNQKKALAYADGACSDNGQQNPQAAWAAVLRPPTGDTIRPCIVSGRLELKGPFGDESVATSNRAELRAAIAVLRRNDWWADGFTSVVIATDSSYIVDGATMWVRSWVHNSWKTRAGSPVQNQDLWQLFLGEVEKCKEAGLEVELWKIPREMNEVADAVAKETIHKGAPPTDFENVRLDSPAASARSPGEPRILCLCLEYESLFNDIYASLISKIAAKAKMDRATTQKAALDMLTQNPPPSVIFITDAGAAHVMKVWERIIDCLRGGSTVVLAASFSSFLNEGQFNRCFGKIGLPWKRGGYYRTNVSLRPGVVDDHLKKRLVPTYSQKALYVEGVARSDVWYAGERDEVAVAFTKVGNGMLGYVGDVNGEDGSEAVVLAMLGLMN
;
A
#
# COMPACT_ATOMS: atom_id res chain seq x y z
N MET A 1 32.65 25.02 -19.96
CA MET A 1 31.34 25.71 -19.94
C MET A 1 31.20 26.51 -18.64
N ALA A 2 31.83 27.67 -18.58
CA ALA A 2 31.66 28.61 -17.48
C ALA A 2 30.50 29.53 -17.82
N LEU A 3 29.34 29.37 -17.16
CA LEU A 3 28.21 30.33 -17.18
C LEU A 3 27.09 29.96 -16.17
N PHE A 4 27.43 29.55 -14.96
CA PHE A 4 26.50 29.62 -13.83
C PHE A 4 27.27 30.13 -12.61
N GLY A 5 27.03 31.39 -12.25
CA GLY A 5 27.51 31.96 -10.98
C GLY A 5 26.93 31.20 -9.79
N ASP A 6 27.49 31.42 -8.60
CA ASP A 6 27.10 30.79 -7.33
C ASP A 6 25.59 30.90 -7.04
N ILE A 7 24.79 29.96 -7.53
CA ILE A 7 23.39 29.79 -7.16
C ILE A 7 23.37 28.92 -5.90
N LEU A 8 22.87 29.48 -4.80
CA LEU A 8 22.59 28.74 -3.55
C LEU A 8 21.52 27.66 -3.82
N PHE A 9 21.54 26.57 -3.06
CA PHE A 9 20.61 25.44 -3.22
C PHE A 9 19.13 25.83 -2.98
N GLY A 10 18.22 24.98 -3.45
CA GLY A 10 16.84 24.79 -2.94
C GLY A 10 16.08 26.07 -2.55
N LEU A 11 15.21 26.56 -3.44
CA LEU A 11 14.45 27.80 -3.26
C LEU A 11 15.27 29.10 -3.10
N ALA A 12 16.59 29.09 -3.28
CA ALA A 12 17.33 30.32 -3.55
C ALA A 12 17.09 30.93 -4.96
N ALA A 13 16.31 30.23 -5.80
CA ALA A 13 15.65 30.84 -6.95
C ALA A 13 14.67 31.94 -6.48
N GLU A 14 13.99 31.76 -5.33
CA GLU A 14 13.37 32.70 -4.36
C GLU A 14 13.90 34.14 -4.16
N SER A 15 15.09 34.48 -4.65
CA SER A 15 15.68 35.80 -4.44
C SER A 15 15.03 36.90 -5.31
N GLY A 16 14.11 36.53 -6.20
CA GLY A 16 13.38 37.40 -7.11
C GLY A 16 11.90 37.64 -6.74
N CYS A 17 11.20 38.31 -7.65
CA CYS A 17 9.79 38.63 -7.47
C CYS A 17 8.89 37.41 -7.73
N PRO A 18 7.97 37.03 -6.82
CA PRO A 18 7.13 35.81 -6.90
C PRO A 18 6.13 35.78 -8.05
N VAL A 19 6.02 36.86 -8.84
CA VAL A 19 5.03 36.99 -9.92
C VAL A 19 5.64 36.82 -11.31
N CYS A 20 6.87 37.29 -11.53
CA CYS A 20 7.46 37.38 -12.88
C CYS A 20 8.70 36.52 -13.06
N TYR A 21 8.68 35.31 -12.48
CA TYR A 21 9.81 34.46 -12.14
C TYR A 21 10.67 33.90 -13.29
N GLN A 22 10.96 34.70 -14.34
CA GLN A 22 11.90 34.39 -15.43
C GLN A 22 12.61 35.64 -16.03
N ASN A 23 12.32 36.87 -15.57
CA ASN A 23 12.68 38.10 -16.31
C ASN A 23 13.79 38.99 -15.70
N LEU A 24 14.58 38.54 -14.73
CA LEU A 24 15.60 39.41 -14.11
C LEU A 24 17.02 38.89 -14.32
N ARG A 25 17.59 39.18 -15.50
CA ARG A 25 18.99 39.57 -15.58
C ARG A 25 19.10 40.98 -15.00
N SER A 26 20.01 41.14 -14.04
CA SER A 26 20.67 42.39 -13.62
C SER A 26 19.91 43.69 -13.89
N GLN A 27 19.40 44.32 -12.82
CA GLN A 27 19.03 45.76 -12.66
C GLN A 27 17.56 45.98 -12.27
N THR A 28 17.29 46.02 -10.95
CA THR A 28 16.37 46.97 -10.29
C THR A 28 16.39 46.72 -8.77
N GLN A 29 16.33 47.79 -7.97
CA GLN A 29 16.20 47.70 -6.51
C GLN A 29 14.82 47.13 -6.17
N LEU A 30 14.77 45.88 -5.69
CA LEU A 30 13.51 45.22 -5.38
C LEU A 30 12.84 45.84 -4.15
N LEU A 31 11.52 46.03 -4.21
CA LEU A 31 10.68 46.46 -3.10
C LEU A 31 10.52 45.32 -2.10
N LEU A 32 10.99 45.53 -0.87
CA LEU A 32 10.80 44.58 0.22
C LEU A 32 9.40 44.76 0.83
N CYS A 33 8.69 43.67 1.09
CA CYS A 33 7.42 43.71 1.80
C CYS A 33 7.60 44.40 3.17
N SER A 34 6.87 45.50 3.41
CA SER A 34 6.99 46.28 4.64
C SER A 34 6.56 45.52 5.90
N GLY A 35 5.66 44.54 5.78
CA GLY A 35 5.21 43.70 6.90
C GLY A 35 6.22 42.60 7.25
N CYS A 36 6.28 41.56 6.42
CA CYS A 36 7.10 40.39 6.71
C CYS A 36 8.61 40.66 6.58
N LYS A 37 9.03 41.61 5.72
CA LYS A 37 10.43 41.96 5.45
C LYS A 37 11.30 40.85 4.85
N VAL A 38 10.67 39.79 4.32
CA VAL A 38 11.37 38.61 3.76
C VAL A 38 10.99 38.27 2.30
N VAL A 39 10.05 39.00 1.70
CA VAL A 39 9.68 38.83 0.28
C VAL A 39 9.96 40.11 -0.51
N HIS A 40 10.59 39.94 -1.67
CA HIS A 40 10.96 41.01 -2.57
C HIS A 40 10.02 41.05 -3.79
N TYR A 41 9.76 42.24 -4.31
CA TYR A 41 8.90 42.48 -5.47
C TYR A 41 9.57 43.46 -6.42
N CYS A 42 9.41 43.26 -7.73
CA CYS A 42 9.94 44.23 -8.71
C CYS A 42 9.03 45.47 -8.85
N SER A 43 7.77 45.39 -8.41
CA SER A 43 6.81 46.50 -8.46
C SER A 43 5.73 46.36 -7.39
N ALA A 44 5.07 47.48 -7.06
CA ALA A 44 3.89 47.49 -6.19
C ALA A 44 2.71 46.71 -6.80
N GLY A 45 2.63 46.64 -8.13
CA GLY A 45 1.64 45.82 -8.85
C GLY A 45 1.79 44.34 -8.52
N HIS A 46 3.01 43.80 -8.67
CA HIS A 46 3.26 42.38 -8.35
C HIS A 46 3.08 42.07 -6.85
N GLN A 47 3.35 43.03 -5.97
CA GLN A 47 3.01 42.87 -4.56
C GLN A 47 1.49 42.72 -4.35
N LYS A 48 0.68 43.49 -5.09
CA LYS A 48 -0.78 43.40 -5.04
C LYS A 48 -1.27 42.06 -5.60
N ASP A 49 -0.68 41.59 -6.69
CA ASP A 49 -1.07 40.33 -7.35
C ASP A 49 -0.71 39.09 -6.51
N HIS A 50 0.45 39.12 -5.84
CA HIS A 50 0.86 38.04 -4.93
C HIS A 50 0.13 38.08 -3.57
N ARG A 51 -0.45 39.23 -3.19
CA ARG A 51 -1.05 39.44 -1.86
C ARG A 51 -2.05 38.36 -1.44
N PRO A 52 -2.94 37.81 -2.29
CA PRO A 52 -3.88 36.76 -1.90
C PRO A 52 -3.19 35.50 -1.35
N LYS A 53 -2.07 35.07 -1.96
CA LYS A 53 -1.28 33.91 -1.51
C LYS A 53 -0.40 34.23 -0.29
N HIS A 54 0.15 35.44 -0.26
CA HIS A 54 1.12 35.87 0.75
C HIS A 54 0.50 36.36 2.08
N LYS A 55 -0.77 36.82 2.07
CA LYS A 55 -1.30 37.66 3.15
C LYS A 55 -1.36 37.00 4.52
N ALA A 56 -1.71 35.71 4.57
CA ALA A 56 -1.82 34.95 5.81
C ALA A 56 -0.45 34.83 6.49
N ALA A 57 0.56 34.30 5.80
CA ALA A 57 1.92 34.16 6.30
C ALA A 57 2.52 35.51 6.74
N CYS A 58 2.33 36.56 5.94
CA CYS A 58 2.80 37.90 6.31
C CYS A 58 2.19 38.43 7.61
N ARG A 59 0.91 38.18 7.85
CA ARG A 59 0.25 38.57 9.09
C ARG A 59 0.82 37.77 10.26
N SER A 60 0.96 36.45 10.10
CA SER A 60 1.54 35.57 11.12
C SER A 60 2.94 36.02 11.54
N ILE A 61 3.80 36.40 10.59
CA ILE A 61 5.14 36.93 10.86
C ILE A 61 5.10 38.25 11.63
N VAL A 62 4.20 39.17 11.26
CA VAL A 62 4.08 40.48 11.95
C VAL A 62 3.59 40.30 13.38
N GLU A 63 2.57 39.45 13.59
CA GLU A 63 1.99 39.19 14.91
C GLU A 63 2.96 38.45 15.84
N SER A 64 3.64 37.41 15.34
CA SER A 64 4.65 36.66 16.10
C SER A 64 5.85 37.53 16.48
N ARG A 65 6.32 38.38 15.55
CA ARG A 65 7.39 39.35 15.83
C ARG A 65 6.99 40.35 16.92
N ALA A 66 5.80 40.94 16.84
CA ALA A 66 5.31 41.88 17.86
C ALA A 66 5.18 41.19 19.23
N LYS A 67 4.75 39.92 19.26
CA LYS A 67 4.70 39.12 20.49
C LYS A 67 6.10 38.88 21.07
N LEU A 68 7.08 38.52 20.23
CA LEU A 68 8.46 38.35 20.65
C LEU A 68 9.05 39.65 21.23
N GLU A 69 8.85 40.78 20.55
CA GLU A 69 9.30 42.10 21.01
C GLU A 69 8.68 42.47 22.37
N LYS A 70 7.41 42.14 22.58
CA LYS A 70 6.72 42.34 23.87
C LYS A 70 7.34 41.50 24.99
N GLU A 71 7.54 40.21 24.76
CA GLU A 71 8.17 39.32 25.75
C GLU A 71 9.61 39.76 26.06
N GLU A 72 10.35 40.21 25.05
CA GLU A 72 11.70 40.76 25.24
C GLU A 72 11.69 42.02 26.10
N ALA A 73 10.75 42.94 25.85
CA ALA A 73 10.60 44.16 26.63
C ALA A 73 10.27 43.87 28.10
N ILE A 74 9.43 42.86 28.37
CA ILE A 74 9.12 42.40 29.74
C ILE A 74 10.38 41.93 30.46
N LEU A 75 11.22 41.15 29.79
CA LEU A 75 12.49 40.65 30.35
C LEU A 75 13.52 41.77 30.56
N ARG A 76 13.61 42.72 29.63
CA ARG A 76 14.54 43.87 29.75
C ARG A 76 14.11 44.88 30.81
N ALA A 77 12.82 44.95 31.13
CA ALA A 77 12.28 45.84 32.16
C ALA A 77 12.43 45.28 33.59
N HIS A 78 12.86 44.03 33.76
CA HIS A 78 13.03 43.42 35.08
C HIS A 78 14.19 44.08 35.86
N PRO A 79 13.97 44.58 37.08
CA PRO A 79 15.03 45.20 37.87
C PRO A 79 15.96 44.15 38.49
N GLY A 80 17.26 44.25 38.17
CA GLY A 80 18.32 43.37 38.67
C GLY A 80 18.88 42.44 37.59
N ASN A 81 20.21 42.41 37.47
CA ASN A 81 21.08 41.54 36.64
C ASN A 81 20.58 41.18 35.21
N ASN A 82 21.30 41.59 34.16
CA ASN A 82 20.88 41.36 32.76
C ASN A 82 20.64 39.85 32.49
N ILE A 83 19.38 39.44 32.35
CA ILE A 83 19.00 38.03 32.17
C ILE A 83 19.52 37.46 30.85
N PHE A 84 19.76 38.31 29.84
CA PHE A 84 20.37 37.94 28.56
C PHE A 84 21.89 37.75 28.62
N GLU A 85 22.51 38.05 29.76
CA GLU A 85 23.92 37.75 30.04
C GLU A 85 24.02 36.61 31.07
N ASN A 86 23.34 36.76 32.21
CA ASN A 86 23.49 35.84 33.34
C ASN A 86 22.63 34.57 33.23
N GLY A 87 21.55 34.61 32.45
CA GLY A 87 20.65 33.48 32.25
C GLY A 87 21.07 32.57 31.09
N VAL A 88 22.04 32.97 30.27
CA VAL A 88 22.45 32.25 29.04
C VAL A 88 22.86 30.82 29.38
N GLY A 89 22.43 29.87 28.54
CA GLY A 89 22.58 28.44 28.76
C GLY A 89 21.46 27.82 29.61
N ARG A 90 20.72 28.62 30.38
CA ARG A 90 19.71 28.15 31.35
C ARG A 90 18.33 28.79 31.16
N PHE A 91 18.06 29.40 30.00
CA PHE A 91 16.82 30.13 29.73
C PHE A 91 15.55 29.29 29.90
N TRP A 92 15.58 27.96 29.78
CA TRP A 92 14.36 27.17 30.04
C TRP A 92 14.13 26.87 31.53
N GLY A 93 15.21 26.82 32.31
CA GLY A 93 15.17 26.62 33.77
C GLY A 93 14.57 27.83 34.50
N LEU A 94 14.78 29.03 33.96
CA LEU A 94 14.17 30.26 34.45
C LEU A 94 12.71 30.35 33.95
N THR A 95 11.77 30.57 34.85
CA THR A 95 10.33 30.47 34.51
C THR A 95 9.86 31.69 33.72
N GLU A 96 10.40 32.86 34.05
CA GLU A 96 10.14 34.16 33.44
C GLU A 96 10.53 34.22 31.95
N THR A 97 11.56 33.47 31.53
CA THR A 97 12.07 33.46 30.15
C THR A 97 11.34 32.49 29.23
N ARG A 98 10.48 31.60 29.77
CA ARG A 98 9.75 30.60 28.94
C ARG A 98 8.77 31.26 27.97
N GLY A 99 8.16 32.39 28.34
CA GLY A 99 7.30 33.18 27.45
C GLY A 99 8.05 33.66 26.21
N TYR A 100 9.22 34.25 26.44
CA TYR A 100 10.16 34.68 25.39
C TYR A 100 10.63 33.53 24.49
N MET A 101 11.05 32.40 25.06
CA MET A 101 11.52 31.25 24.27
C MET A 101 10.42 30.70 23.35
N ARG A 102 9.17 30.58 23.84
CA ARG A 102 8.03 30.16 23.02
C ARG A 102 7.66 31.18 21.95
N ALA A 103 7.68 32.48 22.30
CA ALA A 103 7.43 33.55 21.32
C ALA A 103 8.49 33.57 20.22
N ARG A 104 9.75 33.25 20.56
CA ARG A 104 10.85 33.19 19.59
C ARG A 104 10.74 32.00 18.66
N PHE A 105 10.40 30.82 19.18
CA PHE A 105 10.08 29.65 18.35
C PHE A 105 8.95 29.99 17.37
N ALA A 106 7.85 30.59 17.86
CA ALA A 106 6.72 30.97 17.01
C ALA A 106 7.10 32.01 15.94
N ALA A 107 8.03 32.93 16.22
CA ALA A 107 8.54 33.87 15.22
C ALA A 107 9.38 33.16 14.14
N ALA A 108 10.21 32.18 14.52
CA ALA A 108 10.98 31.38 13.58
C ALA A 108 10.05 30.50 12.70
N ASP A 109 9.08 29.83 13.31
CA ASP A 109 8.09 29.01 12.59
C ASP A 109 7.24 29.85 11.63
N ALA A 110 6.78 31.04 12.05
CA ALA A 110 6.05 31.94 11.16
C ALA A 110 6.88 32.37 9.93
N LEU A 111 8.20 32.53 10.06
CA LEU A 111 9.07 32.81 8.92
C LEU A 111 9.11 31.65 7.93
N LEU A 112 9.13 30.40 8.43
CA LEU A 112 9.17 29.19 7.58
C LEU A 112 7.89 28.95 6.77
N GLN A 113 6.82 29.71 7.00
CA GLN A 113 5.64 29.75 6.12
C GLN A 113 5.93 30.45 4.78
N ILE A 114 7.07 31.12 4.65
CA ILE A 114 7.54 31.78 3.42
C ILE A 114 8.84 31.12 2.96
N ASP A 115 8.83 30.63 1.73
CA ASP A 115 9.93 29.87 1.13
C ASP A 115 10.96 30.79 0.42
N THR A 116 11.57 31.73 1.17
CA THR A 116 12.68 32.56 0.67
C THR A 116 13.95 32.36 1.48
N ILE A 117 15.13 32.54 0.87
CA ILE A 117 16.44 32.50 1.55
C ILE A 117 16.42 33.34 2.82
N LYS A 118 15.93 34.59 2.72
CA LYS A 118 15.91 35.53 3.85
C LYS A 118 15.00 35.08 4.99
N ALA A 119 13.90 34.39 4.68
CA ALA A 119 13.03 33.81 5.70
C ALA A 119 13.71 32.62 6.39
N VAL A 120 14.34 31.72 5.63
CA VAL A 120 15.07 30.56 6.14
C VAL A 120 16.29 30.99 6.98
N GLU A 121 17.07 31.97 6.52
CA GLU A 121 18.18 32.59 7.28
C GLU A 121 17.68 33.23 8.57
N GLY A 122 16.57 33.98 8.51
CA GLY A 122 15.96 34.59 9.69
C GLY A 122 15.52 33.54 10.71
N ALA A 123 14.83 32.49 10.27
CA ALA A 123 14.40 31.38 11.12
C ALA A 123 15.61 30.65 11.74
N LEU A 124 16.64 30.35 10.94
CA LEU A 124 17.87 29.73 11.41
C LEU A 124 18.56 30.58 12.48
N ALA A 125 18.63 31.90 12.29
CA ALA A 125 19.21 32.82 13.27
C ALA A 125 18.43 32.81 14.60
N HIS A 126 17.10 32.77 14.55
CA HIS A 126 16.28 32.61 15.76
C HIS A 126 16.57 31.30 16.48
N PHE A 127 16.61 30.17 15.74
CA PHE A 127 16.87 28.85 16.28
C PHE A 127 18.29 28.69 16.85
N GLN A 128 19.31 29.23 16.18
CA GLN A 128 20.67 29.25 16.69
C GLN A 128 20.79 30.08 17.97
N ASP A 129 20.12 31.23 18.05
CA ASP A 129 20.13 32.01 19.29
C ASP A 129 19.35 31.31 20.42
N MET A 130 18.28 30.58 20.10
CA MET A 130 17.59 29.74 21.09
C MET A 130 18.50 28.65 21.65
N LEU A 131 19.27 27.97 20.79
CA LEU A 131 20.27 26.99 21.21
C LEU A 131 21.38 27.63 22.05
N ARG A 132 21.81 28.85 21.75
CA ARG A 132 22.76 29.61 22.59
C ARG A 132 22.17 29.93 23.96
N LEU A 133 20.92 30.38 24.00
CA LEU A 133 20.22 30.75 25.24
C LEU A 133 19.87 29.54 26.11
N CYS A 134 19.64 28.38 25.50
CA CYS A 134 19.30 27.14 26.17
C CYS A 134 20.01 25.96 25.49
N ARG A 135 21.24 25.66 25.91
CA ARG A 135 22.06 24.61 25.28
C ARG A 135 21.48 23.21 25.46
N SER A 136 20.69 22.98 26.52
CA SER A 136 19.94 21.73 26.75
C SER A 136 18.78 21.50 25.78
N ASP A 137 18.46 22.48 24.93
CA ASP A 137 17.46 22.41 23.87
C ASP A 137 16.10 21.79 24.26
N ASN A 138 15.48 22.33 25.31
CA ASN A 138 14.21 21.82 25.81
C ASN A 138 13.02 21.99 24.84
N LEU A 139 13.21 22.67 23.71
CA LEU A 139 12.19 22.89 22.67
C LEU A 139 12.46 22.08 21.40
N GLY A 140 13.51 21.25 21.36
CA GLY A 140 13.82 20.37 20.22
C GLY A 140 14.24 21.11 18.96
N VAL A 141 14.86 22.29 19.09
CA VAL A 141 15.31 23.12 17.98
C VAL A 141 16.43 22.44 17.18
N ARG A 142 17.25 21.60 17.81
CA ARG A 142 18.36 20.87 17.19
C ARG A 142 17.93 19.90 16.09
N ASP A 143 16.66 19.51 16.07
CA ASP A 143 16.09 18.62 15.05
C ASP A 143 15.66 19.39 13.79
N ILE A 144 15.49 20.72 13.88
CA ILE A 144 15.09 21.60 12.77
C ILE A 144 16.31 22.23 12.09
N VAL A 145 17.31 22.66 12.87
CA VAL A 145 18.49 23.40 12.38
C VAL A 145 19.21 22.73 11.19
N PRO A 146 19.50 21.40 11.22
CA PRO A 146 20.17 20.72 10.10
C PRO A 146 19.41 20.85 8.77
N SER A 147 18.08 20.74 8.81
CA SER A 147 17.21 20.91 7.64
C SER A 147 17.40 22.29 7.02
N LEU A 148 17.36 23.36 7.83
CA LEU A 148 17.54 24.72 7.35
C LEU A 148 18.94 24.97 6.78
N LEU A 149 19.98 24.36 7.37
CA LEU A 149 21.34 24.44 6.84
C LEU A 149 21.44 23.82 5.44
N LEU A 150 20.79 22.68 5.19
CA LEU A 150 20.75 22.07 3.85
C LEU A 150 19.96 22.89 2.84
N ARG A 151 18.84 23.50 3.23
CA ARG A 151 18.07 24.43 2.37
C ARG A 151 18.92 25.62 1.94
N LEU A 152 19.76 26.14 2.84
CA LEU A 152 20.71 27.23 2.54
C LEU A 152 21.99 26.78 1.80
N GLY A 153 22.13 25.51 1.43
CA GLY A 153 23.35 24.98 0.80
C GLY A 153 24.58 25.02 1.71
N ARG A 154 24.39 25.03 3.04
CA ARG A 154 25.43 25.04 4.08
C ARG A 154 25.74 23.61 4.53
N GLU A 155 26.08 22.76 3.57
CA GLU A 155 26.27 21.31 3.76
C GLU A 155 27.31 20.98 4.82
N GLN A 156 28.45 21.70 4.83
CA GLN A 156 29.54 21.43 5.78
C GLN A 156 29.10 21.73 7.21
N GLU A 157 28.42 22.86 7.40
CA GLU A 157 27.89 23.24 8.71
C GLU A 157 26.80 22.28 9.18
N CYS A 158 25.97 21.76 8.26
CA CYS A 158 25.00 20.72 8.56
C CYS A 158 25.70 19.47 9.10
N TYR A 159 26.72 18.98 8.39
CA TYR A 159 27.47 17.80 8.81
C TYR A 159 28.16 18.01 10.16
N ASP A 160 28.87 19.13 10.32
CA ASP A 160 29.59 19.47 11.55
C ASP A 160 28.63 19.56 12.75
N PHE A 161 27.46 20.18 12.56
CA PHE A 161 26.42 20.27 13.58
C PHE A 161 25.89 18.90 13.99
N LEU A 162 25.54 18.05 13.02
CA LEU A 162 25.06 16.68 13.28
C LEU A 162 26.12 15.86 14.01
N LYS A 163 27.36 15.89 13.52
CA LYS A 163 28.48 15.15 14.13
C LYS A 163 28.71 15.61 15.56
N TRP A 164 28.73 16.91 15.82
CA TRP A 164 28.92 17.44 17.18
C TRP A 164 27.88 16.88 18.17
N TRP A 165 26.59 16.94 17.81
CA TRP A 165 25.53 16.40 18.65
C TRP A 165 25.59 14.88 18.82
N ALA A 166 26.13 14.16 17.85
CA ALA A 166 26.26 12.71 17.93
C ALA A 166 27.44 12.24 18.80
N VAL A 167 28.49 13.06 18.91
CA VAL A 167 29.74 12.66 19.61
C VAL A 167 29.93 13.32 20.97
N ILE A 168 29.16 14.36 21.28
CA ILE A 168 29.23 15.04 22.58
C ILE A 168 29.02 14.05 23.74
N ASP A 169 29.67 14.33 24.87
CA ASP A 169 29.57 13.52 26.09
C ASP A 169 28.16 13.57 26.67
N ASP A 170 27.65 12.41 27.10
CA ASP A 170 26.33 12.30 27.73
C ASP A 170 26.30 13.01 29.10
N GLU A 171 27.46 13.19 29.74
CA GLU A 171 27.63 13.92 31.01
C GLU A 171 27.87 15.44 30.84
N HIS A 172 27.68 15.99 29.65
CA HIS A 172 27.94 17.41 29.37
C HIS A 172 27.06 18.36 30.21
N ASP A 173 27.70 19.29 30.94
CA ASP A 173 26.98 20.34 31.69
C ASP A 173 26.50 21.46 30.75
N TRP A 174 25.27 21.30 30.25
CA TRP A 174 24.57 22.28 29.40
C TRP A 174 24.46 23.68 30.02
N GLY A 175 24.50 23.77 31.35
CA GLY A 175 24.41 25.03 32.08
C GLY A 175 25.75 25.75 32.21
N ASN A 176 26.87 25.15 31.80
CA ASN A 176 28.20 25.74 31.84
C ASN A 176 28.58 26.31 30.46
N VAL A 177 28.42 27.62 30.31
CA VAL A 177 28.67 28.30 29.03
C VAL A 177 30.15 28.37 28.63
N SER A 178 31.07 28.04 29.52
CA SER A 178 32.51 28.02 29.24
C SER A 178 32.99 26.75 28.53
N LEU A 179 32.18 25.68 28.55
CA LEU A 179 32.51 24.44 27.86
C LEU A 179 32.39 24.61 26.34
N PRO A 180 33.20 23.86 25.55
CA PRO A 180 33.08 23.82 24.09
C PRO A 180 31.65 23.49 23.65
N TYR A 181 31.17 24.21 22.63
CA TYR A 181 29.80 24.10 22.17
C TYR A 181 29.72 24.35 20.66
N LEU A 182 29.19 23.37 19.91
CA LEU A 182 29.13 23.38 18.45
C LEU A 182 30.48 23.76 17.80
N ASP A 183 31.57 23.19 18.33
CA ASP A 183 32.95 23.52 17.98
C ASP A 183 33.58 22.56 16.96
N THR A 184 32.84 21.55 16.49
CA THR A 184 33.22 20.75 15.32
C THR A 184 33.24 21.66 14.08
N CYS A 185 34.35 21.68 13.34
CA CYS A 185 34.48 22.47 12.12
C CYS A 185 35.29 21.72 11.07
N GLY A 186 34.75 21.60 9.86
CA GLY A 186 35.44 20.98 8.73
C GLY A 186 35.63 19.47 8.88
N ALA A 187 34.73 18.77 9.58
CA ALA A 187 34.77 17.32 9.66
C ALA A 187 34.56 16.69 8.27
N ASP A 188 35.14 15.51 8.04
CA ASP A 188 35.05 14.86 6.74
C ASP A 188 33.64 14.29 6.50
N ALA A 189 32.84 15.00 5.70
CA ALA A 189 31.49 14.58 5.35
C ALA A 189 31.44 13.29 4.51
N PHE A 190 32.57 12.77 4.02
CA PHE A 190 32.66 11.48 3.32
C PHE A 190 32.99 10.31 4.25
N GLU A 191 33.38 10.56 5.51
CA GLU A 191 33.72 9.50 6.46
C GLU A 191 32.53 8.58 6.75
N ALA A 192 32.82 7.33 7.11
CA ALA A 192 31.83 6.38 7.59
C ALA A 192 31.14 6.91 8.86
N VAL A 193 29.83 6.74 8.94
CA VAL A 193 29.00 7.33 10.01
C VAL A 193 28.52 6.31 11.04
N ASP A 194 28.84 5.03 10.85
CA ASP A 194 28.36 3.90 11.66
C ASP A 194 28.69 4.05 13.15
N THR A 195 29.78 4.74 13.47
CA THR A 195 30.26 4.93 14.84
C THR A 195 29.43 5.91 15.66
N PHE A 196 28.64 6.78 15.02
CA PHE A 196 27.89 7.84 15.72
C PHE A 196 26.43 7.99 15.27
N ALA A 197 26.05 7.53 14.08
CA ALA A 197 24.72 7.74 13.53
C ALA A 197 23.61 7.24 14.47
N SER A 198 23.81 6.11 15.15
CA SER A 198 22.80 5.56 16.08
C SER A 198 22.47 6.47 17.28
N ARG A 199 23.32 7.45 17.60
CA ARG A 199 23.10 8.44 18.68
C ARG A 199 22.22 9.61 18.25
N LEU A 200 22.02 9.81 16.95
CA LEU A 200 21.21 10.91 16.40
C LEU A 200 19.72 10.66 16.60
N SER A 201 18.92 11.73 16.69
CA SER A 201 17.45 11.69 16.66
C SER A 201 16.91 11.19 15.31
N LEU A 202 15.61 10.88 15.20
CA LEU A 202 15.01 10.48 13.92
C LEU A 202 15.22 11.56 12.85
N SER A 203 14.86 12.81 13.16
CA SER A 203 14.98 13.94 12.24
C SER A 203 16.43 14.24 11.83
N GLN A 204 17.37 14.09 12.76
CA GLN A 204 18.80 14.23 12.48
C GLN A 204 19.32 13.13 11.56
N LEU A 205 18.92 11.87 11.78
CA LEU A 205 19.26 10.75 10.90
C LEU A 205 18.73 10.95 9.49
N VAL A 206 17.49 11.42 9.37
CA VAL A 206 16.85 11.70 8.08
C VAL A 206 17.62 12.78 7.32
N ILE A 207 18.02 13.87 7.99
CA ILE A 207 18.81 14.93 7.34
C ILE A 207 20.23 14.46 6.99
N LEU A 208 20.86 13.63 7.85
CA LEU A 208 22.15 13.01 7.51
C LEU A 208 22.01 12.11 6.27
N THR A 209 20.91 11.37 6.16
CA THR A 209 20.60 10.54 5.00
C THR A 209 20.48 11.41 3.74
N LEU A 210 19.69 12.49 3.78
CA LEU A 210 19.57 13.44 2.67
C LEU A 210 20.93 14.01 2.25
N LEU A 211 21.77 14.42 3.21
CA LEU A 211 23.11 14.91 2.92
C LEU A 211 23.96 13.85 2.21
N LYS A 212 23.98 12.60 2.70
CA LYS A 212 24.77 11.52 2.08
C LYS A 212 24.25 11.16 0.68
N VAL A 213 22.93 11.17 0.46
CA VAL A 213 22.33 11.00 -0.87
C VAL A 213 22.74 12.14 -1.81
N ARG A 214 22.72 13.40 -1.35
CA ARG A 214 23.19 14.54 -2.15
C ARG A 214 24.67 14.40 -2.53
N LEU A 215 25.52 14.00 -1.58
CA LEU A 215 26.94 13.74 -1.86
C LEU A 215 27.14 12.63 -2.90
N TYR A 216 26.38 11.53 -2.78
CA TYR A 216 26.40 10.41 -3.73
C TYR A 216 26.01 10.85 -5.15
N LEU A 217 24.88 11.54 -5.27
CA LEU A 217 24.39 12.05 -6.54
C LEU A 217 25.35 13.09 -7.16
N ASP A 218 25.95 13.95 -6.33
CA ASP A 218 26.89 14.99 -6.78
C ASP A 218 28.23 14.43 -7.25
N ILE A 219 28.76 13.40 -6.56
CA ILE A 219 30.03 12.78 -6.95
C ILE A 219 29.85 11.96 -8.24
N GLY A 220 28.70 11.31 -8.41
CA GLY A 220 28.36 10.52 -9.60
C GLY A 220 28.35 11.32 -10.91
N VAL A 221 28.18 12.64 -10.84
CA VAL A 221 28.32 13.53 -12.03
C VAL A 221 29.73 13.48 -12.64
N TYR A 222 30.74 13.12 -11.86
CA TYR A 222 32.13 13.02 -12.29
C TYR A 222 32.57 11.58 -12.57
N ASP A 223 31.68 10.60 -12.42
CA ASP A 223 31.99 9.20 -12.67
C ASP A 223 31.87 8.90 -14.19
N PRO A 224 32.96 8.48 -14.86
CA PRO A 224 32.97 8.21 -16.29
C PRO A 224 32.12 7.00 -16.71
N GLU A 225 31.85 6.04 -15.81
CA GLU A 225 30.98 4.88 -16.08
C GLU A 225 29.49 5.18 -15.83
N TYR A 226 29.19 6.17 -15.00
CA TYR A 226 27.82 6.56 -14.61
C TYR A 226 27.02 7.21 -15.75
N LEU A 227 27.69 7.69 -16.80
CA LEU A 227 27.06 8.25 -18.00
C LEU A 227 26.34 7.20 -18.88
N ASP A 228 26.52 5.89 -18.62
CA ASP A 228 25.92 4.80 -19.42
C ASP A 228 24.59 4.26 -18.84
N PHE A 229 24.18 4.70 -17.64
CA PHE A 229 22.91 4.30 -17.00
C PHE A 229 21.68 5.11 -17.47
N GLY A 230 21.82 5.94 -18.51
CA GLY A 230 20.75 6.76 -19.10
C GLY A 230 19.62 5.98 -19.79
N SER A 231 19.54 4.65 -19.61
CA SER A 231 18.57 3.76 -20.25
C SER A 231 17.37 3.39 -19.38
N SER A 232 17.34 3.71 -18.08
CA SER A 232 16.12 3.54 -17.28
C SER A 232 15.17 4.72 -17.53
N TRP A 233 13.98 4.42 -18.05
CA TRP A 233 12.88 5.36 -18.19
C TRP A 233 11.91 5.20 -17.00
N PRO A 234 11.34 6.26 -16.39
CA PRO A 234 11.59 7.68 -16.70
C PRO A 234 13.06 8.01 -16.47
N PRO A 235 13.63 8.97 -17.22
CA PRO A 235 15.05 9.28 -17.10
C PRO A 235 15.32 9.51 -15.62
N THR A 236 16.34 8.85 -15.05
CA THR A 236 16.93 9.33 -13.80
C THR A 236 17.06 10.84 -13.93
N PRO A 237 16.67 11.66 -12.93
CA PRO A 237 16.56 13.11 -13.06
C PRO A 237 17.91 13.79 -13.33
N THR A 238 18.48 13.56 -14.51
CA THR A 238 19.61 14.29 -15.10
C THR A 238 19.11 15.57 -15.77
N GLY A 239 17.79 15.82 -15.74
CA GLY A 239 17.16 17.06 -16.18
C GLY A 239 16.90 18.08 -15.07
N ILE A 240 17.02 17.72 -13.79
CA ILE A 240 16.79 18.63 -12.66
C ILE A 240 18.12 18.88 -11.98
N THR A 241 18.90 19.79 -12.56
CA THR A 241 20.22 20.16 -12.04
C THR A 241 20.06 21.01 -10.79
N ARG A 242 19.88 20.39 -9.63
CA ARG A 242 20.34 21.05 -8.41
C ARG A 242 21.85 21.32 -8.61
N PRO A 243 22.36 22.50 -8.26
CA PRO A 243 23.79 22.77 -8.37
C PRO A 243 24.59 21.73 -7.57
N ILE A 244 25.76 21.31 -8.06
CA ILE A 244 26.62 20.37 -7.32
C ILE A 244 27.05 21.02 -5.99
N GLY A 245 26.94 20.31 -4.87
CA GLY A 245 27.32 20.77 -3.53
C GLY A 245 28.75 21.33 -3.42
N LYS A 246 28.96 22.30 -2.52
CA LYS A 246 30.27 22.93 -2.31
C LYS A 246 31.32 21.92 -1.83
N ILE A 247 30.89 20.97 -1.01
CA ILE A 247 31.76 19.92 -0.46
C ILE A 247 32.32 19.06 -1.60
N VAL A 248 31.47 18.56 -2.50
CA VAL A 248 31.88 17.73 -3.64
C VAL A 248 32.77 18.52 -4.61
N ARG A 249 32.38 19.75 -4.96
CA ARG A 249 33.22 20.61 -5.82
C ARG A 249 34.63 20.83 -5.27
N LYS A 250 34.79 20.88 -3.94
CA LYS A 250 36.09 20.97 -3.29
C LYS A 250 36.83 19.63 -3.30
N LYS A 251 36.14 18.52 -3.00
CA LYS A 251 36.70 17.16 -2.96
C LYS A 251 37.25 16.75 -4.34
N VAL A 252 36.48 16.93 -5.42
CA VAL A 252 36.89 16.55 -6.79
C VAL A 252 38.15 17.27 -7.26
N ARG A 253 38.43 18.48 -6.74
CA ARG A 253 39.69 19.20 -7.03
C ARG A 253 40.93 18.59 -6.36
N THR A 254 40.73 17.69 -5.40
CA THR A 254 41.80 17.11 -4.56
C THR A 254 42.01 15.61 -4.76
N ILE A 255 41.13 14.95 -5.51
CA ILE A 255 41.19 13.51 -5.81
C ILE A 255 41.45 13.31 -7.31
N SER A 256 41.86 12.11 -7.70
CA SER A 256 41.97 11.70 -9.10
C SER A 256 40.63 11.14 -9.61
N ASP A 257 40.45 11.12 -10.94
CA ASP A 257 39.25 10.52 -11.56
C ASP A 257 39.09 9.03 -11.22
N PHE A 258 40.19 8.34 -10.90
CA PHE A 258 40.19 6.94 -10.48
C PHE A 258 39.65 6.71 -9.05
N ASP A 259 39.63 7.74 -8.21
CA ASP A 259 39.11 7.64 -6.83
C ASP A 259 37.58 7.82 -6.77
N VAL A 260 36.97 8.36 -7.83
CA VAL A 260 35.54 8.69 -7.88
C VAL A 260 34.64 7.45 -7.69
N PRO A 261 34.87 6.31 -8.38
CA PRO A 261 34.04 5.11 -8.20
C PRO A 261 34.04 4.59 -6.77
N ASP A 262 35.21 4.50 -6.12
CA ASP A 262 35.33 4.00 -4.74
C ASP A 262 34.59 4.92 -3.74
N ILE A 263 34.68 6.24 -3.93
CA ILE A 263 33.95 7.21 -3.11
C ILE A 263 32.44 7.10 -3.35
N SER A 264 32.02 6.93 -4.61
CA SER A 264 30.62 6.74 -4.99
C SER A 264 30.05 5.48 -4.35
N GLU A 265 30.74 4.34 -4.43
CA GLU A 265 30.34 3.08 -3.83
C GLU A 265 30.27 3.19 -2.29
N SER A 266 31.26 3.84 -1.67
CA SER A 266 31.25 4.10 -0.22
C SER A 266 30.03 4.93 0.20
N LEU A 267 29.76 6.04 -0.49
CA LEU A 267 28.60 6.90 -0.19
C LEU A 267 27.28 6.16 -0.41
N LYS A 268 27.22 5.29 -1.43
CA LYS A 268 26.07 4.43 -1.67
C LYS A 268 25.78 3.51 -0.48
N GLY A 269 26.81 2.78 -0.03
CA GLY A 269 26.69 1.92 1.14
C GLY A 269 26.28 2.69 2.40
N GLN A 270 26.83 3.89 2.60
CA GLN A 270 26.52 4.74 3.74
C GLN A 270 25.07 5.23 3.74
N TYR A 271 24.54 5.77 2.62
CA TYR A 271 23.16 6.26 2.61
C TYR A 271 22.16 5.10 2.73
N GLN A 272 22.45 3.92 2.15
CA GLN A 272 21.60 2.74 2.27
C GLN A 272 21.57 2.21 3.72
N ALA A 273 22.72 2.23 4.41
CA ALA A 273 22.78 1.89 5.83
C ALA A 273 21.97 2.86 6.69
N LEU A 274 22.08 4.16 6.42
CA LEU A 274 21.28 5.20 7.09
C LEU A 274 19.79 5.05 6.80
N PHE A 275 19.40 4.74 5.55
CA PHE A 275 18.02 4.49 5.16
C PHE A 275 17.39 3.36 6.00
N ARG A 276 18.08 2.23 6.12
CA ARG A 276 17.66 1.10 6.97
C ARG A 276 17.63 1.47 8.45
N LEU A 277 18.57 2.30 8.92
CA LEU A 277 18.61 2.76 10.30
C LEU A 277 17.41 3.67 10.63
N VAL A 278 17.04 4.58 9.73
CA VAL A 278 15.83 5.40 9.86
C VAL A 278 14.59 4.50 9.90
N HIS A 279 14.46 3.56 8.97
CA HIS A 279 13.31 2.64 8.94
C HIS A 279 13.21 1.79 10.22
N LYS A 280 14.35 1.27 10.71
CA LYS A 280 14.40 0.53 11.98
C LYS A 280 13.98 1.40 13.16
N LYS A 281 14.33 2.69 13.15
CA LYS A 281 13.99 3.62 14.22
C LYS A 281 12.52 4.03 14.17
N ASN A 282 11.98 4.23 12.98
CA ASN A 282 10.58 4.53 12.74
C ASN A 282 10.14 3.97 11.37
N PRO A 283 9.36 2.87 11.34
CA PRO A 283 8.99 2.21 10.08
C PRO A 283 8.03 3.06 9.22
N HIS A 284 7.34 4.03 9.82
CA HIS A 284 6.34 4.86 9.15
C HIS A 284 6.95 6.09 8.45
N PHE A 285 8.19 6.46 8.77
CA PHE A 285 8.77 7.73 8.34
C PHE A 285 8.88 7.85 6.81
N TRP A 286 9.46 6.85 6.15
CA TRP A 286 9.74 6.94 4.71
C TRP A 286 8.47 7.00 3.87
N GLU A 287 7.43 6.25 4.25
CA GLU A 287 6.14 6.34 3.59
C GLU A 287 5.49 7.71 3.81
N ALA A 288 5.55 8.25 5.03
CA ALA A 288 5.04 9.58 5.34
C ALA A 288 5.79 10.70 4.59
N LEU A 289 7.09 10.53 4.32
CA LEU A 289 7.89 11.46 3.54
C LEU A 289 7.52 11.42 2.05
N ALA A 290 7.28 10.22 1.51
CA ALA A 290 6.96 9.99 0.09
C ALA A 290 5.49 10.28 -0.27
N ASP A 291 4.59 10.36 0.72
CA ASP A 291 3.18 10.66 0.49
C ASP A 291 3.00 12.07 -0.09
N ALA A 292 2.40 12.16 -1.28
CA ALA A 292 2.12 13.41 -1.98
C ALA A 292 0.79 14.05 -1.55
N SER A 293 0.15 13.56 -0.48
CA SER A 293 -1.11 14.12 0.01
C SER A 293 -1.04 15.63 0.28
N GLU A 294 -2.06 16.37 -0.16
CA GLU A 294 -2.15 17.82 0.05
C GLU A 294 -2.40 18.17 1.52
N ASP A 295 -3.03 17.26 2.26
CA ASP A 295 -3.36 17.42 3.67
C ASP A 295 -2.13 17.14 4.54
N THR A 296 -1.46 18.20 5.00
CA THR A 296 -0.46 18.03 6.06
C THR A 296 -1.18 17.67 7.36
N PRO A 297 -0.93 16.48 7.96
CA PRO A 297 -1.54 16.12 9.23
C PRO A 297 -1.19 17.18 10.30
N PRO A 298 -2.11 17.46 11.23
CA PRO A 298 -1.82 18.41 12.30
C PRO A 298 -0.63 17.92 13.11
N LEU A 299 0.21 18.85 13.55
CA LEU A 299 1.31 18.51 14.44
C LEU A 299 0.78 17.83 15.71
N PRO A 300 1.34 16.68 16.08
CA PRO A 300 0.88 15.95 17.25
C PRO A 300 1.20 16.71 18.54
N SER A 301 0.30 16.64 19.52
CA SER A 301 0.53 17.23 20.84
C SER A 301 1.49 16.41 21.71
N ALA A 302 1.62 15.12 21.41
CA ALA A 302 2.55 14.18 22.03
C ALA A 302 2.83 13.03 21.06
N TYR A 303 3.98 12.36 21.22
CA TYR A 303 4.36 11.20 20.43
C TYR A 303 5.19 10.22 21.29
N SER A 304 5.34 8.99 20.81
CA SER A 304 6.29 8.02 21.34
C SER A 304 7.31 7.67 20.26
N CYS A 305 8.52 7.27 20.66
CA CYS A 305 9.53 6.86 19.69
C CYS A 305 9.02 5.67 18.86
N GLY A 306 9.19 5.74 17.55
CA GLY A 306 8.70 4.77 16.57
C GLY A 306 7.23 4.93 16.14
N SER A 307 6.49 5.91 16.69
CA SER A 307 5.07 6.08 16.36
C SER A 307 4.84 6.88 15.07
N VAL A 308 3.61 6.80 14.52
CA VAL A 308 3.18 7.59 13.35
C VAL A 308 3.26 9.09 13.66
N GLU A 309 2.95 9.50 14.88
CA GLU A 309 3.07 10.90 15.32
C GLU A 309 4.52 11.40 15.28
N GLU A 310 5.49 10.56 15.69
CA GLU A 310 6.91 10.91 15.58
C GLU A 310 7.31 11.07 14.10
N ALA A 311 6.83 10.18 13.22
CA ALA A 311 7.07 10.29 11.78
C ALA A 311 6.49 11.59 11.20
N VAL A 312 5.26 11.95 11.57
CA VAL A 312 4.63 13.22 11.16
C VAL A 312 5.44 14.43 11.62
N LEU A 313 5.93 14.43 12.87
CA LEU A 313 6.79 15.49 13.37
C LEU A 313 8.10 15.56 12.58
N GLY A 314 8.75 14.43 12.33
CA GLY A 314 9.98 14.35 11.54
C GLY A 314 9.78 14.90 10.13
N VAL A 315 8.69 14.51 9.46
CA VAL A 315 8.33 15.01 8.11
C VAL A 315 8.15 16.53 8.16
N TYR A 316 7.37 17.07 9.10
CA TYR A 316 7.20 18.51 9.25
C TYR A 316 8.55 19.26 9.37
N GLN A 317 9.53 18.69 10.08
CA GLN A 317 10.85 19.31 10.27
C GLN A 317 11.76 19.26 9.03
N CYS A 318 11.61 18.27 8.15
CA CYS A 318 12.54 18.03 7.04
C CYS A 318 11.96 18.07 5.62
N LYS A 319 10.63 17.97 5.45
CA LYS A 319 9.97 17.79 4.14
C LYS A 319 10.43 18.81 3.10
N LYS A 320 10.53 20.08 3.48
CA LYS A 320 11.00 21.15 2.58
C LYS A 320 12.42 20.93 2.05
N ALA A 321 13.34 20.43 2.88
CA ALA A 321 14.71 20.15 2.43
C ALA A 321 14.75 18.97 1.44
N TRP A 322 13.87 17.99 1.61
CA TRP A 322 13.69 16.86 0.70
C TRP A 322 13.01 17.26 -0.60
N ASP A 323 11.94 18.07 -0.55
CA ASP A 323 11.21 18.56 -1.73
C ASP A 323 12.10 19.43 -2.62
N GLU A 324 13.06 20.12 -2.04
CA GLU A 324 14.12 20.84 -2.76
C GLU A 324 15.21 19.91 -3.36
N SER A 325 15.04 18.58 -3.27
CA SER A 325 15.94 17.54 -3.77
C SER A 325 15.16 16.36 -4.34
N GLU A 326 14.42 16.62 -5.41
CA GLU A 326 13.60 15.63 -6.12
C GLU A 326 14.41 14.40 -6.58
N ASP A 327 15.67 14.59 -6.94
CA ASP A 327 16.61 13.53 -7.27
C ASP A 327 16.88 12.60 -6.07
N ALA A 328 17.02 13.16 -4.86
CA ALA A 328 17.17 12.39 -3.64
C ALA A 328 15.89 11.64 -3.25
N ILE A 329 14.71 12.24 -3.47
CA ILE A 329 13.42 11.55 -3.27
C ILE A 329 13.32 10.34 -4.19
N THR A 330 13.62 10.50 -5.48
CA THR A 330 13.58 9.42 -6.48
C THR A 330 14.49 8.25 -6.07
N MET A 331 15.70 8.54 -5.57
CA MET A 331 16.61 7.52 -5.07
C MET A 331 16.04 6.76 -3.87
N ILE A 332 15.48 7.48 -2.90
CA ILE A 332 14.92 6.87 -1.69
C ILE A 332 13.65 6.08 -2.00
N GLU A 333 12.80 6.52 -2.92
CA GLU A 333 11.62 5.77 -3.32
C GLU A 333 11.96 4.38 -3.88
N SER A 334 13.10 4.24 -4.55
CA SER A 334 13.61 2.94 -5.01
C SER A 334 13.91 2.01 -3.84
N GLU A 335 14.52 2.53 -2.78
CA GLU A 335 14.79 1.78 -1.54
C GLU A 335 13.49 1.46 -0.76
N ILE A 336 12.51 2.38 -0.75
CA ILE A 336 11.19 2.15 -0.12
C ILE A 336 10.50 0.94 -0.75
N GLY A 337 10.58 0.80 -2.09
CA GLY A 337 9.98 -0.32 -2.81
C GLY A 337 10.45 -1.69 -2.28
N GLU A 338 11.68 -1.81 -1.77
CA GLU A 338 12.22 -3.05 -1.22
C GLU A 338 11.69 -3.38 0.19
N LEU A 339 11.31 -2.37 0.98
CA LEU A 339 10.82 -2.51 2.35
C LEU A 339 9.30 -2.36 2.46
N THR A 340 8.61 -2.20 1.34
CA THR A 340 7.17 -1.95 1.33
C THR A 340 6.43 -3.17 1.88
N GLU A 341 5.74 -2.99 3.00
CA GLU A 341 4.87 -4.01 3.57
C GLU A 341 3.54 -4.10 2.80
N VAL A 342 2.94 -5.29 2.81
CA VAL A 342 1.60 -5.46 2.26
C VAL A 342 0.63 -4.69 3.15
N TYR A 343 -0.13 -3.77 2.58
CA TYR A 343 -1.18 -3.07 3.32
C TYR A 343 -2.28 -4.09 3.64
N GLU A 344 -2.63 -4.29 4.90
CA GLU A 344 -3.64 -5.30 5.32
C GLU A 344 -5.06 -4.73 5.52
N GLY A 345 -5.20 -3.40 5.53
CA GLY A 345 -6.49 -2.74 5.72
C GLY A 345 -6.84 -2.44 7.18
N PRO A 346 -7.94 -1.70 7.44
CA PRO A 346 -8.32 -1.23 8.78
C PRO A 346 -8.69 -2.35 9.78
N ALA A 347 -8.91 -3.59 9.30
CA ALA A 347 -9.29 -4.72 10.14
C ALA A 347 -8.12 -5.32 10.95
N ALA A 348 -6.87 -5.01 10.59
CA ALA A 348 -5.68 -5.53 11.28
C ALA A 348 -5.20 -4.63 12.45
N ALA A 349 -5.66 -3.38 12.53
CA ALA A 349 -5.14 -2.40 13.48
C ALA A 349 -5.59 -2.60 14.94
N SER A 350 -6.41 -3.62 15.26
CA SER A 350 -6.93 -3.85 16.61
C SER A 350 -6.29 -4.99 17.40
N ASP A 351 -5.40 -5.80 16.84
CA ASP A 351 -4.85 -6.95 17.58
C ASP A 351 -3.32 -7.06 17.45
N GLY A 352 -2.62 -6.32 18.31
CA GLY A 352 -1.20 -6.57 18.54
C GLY A 352 -0.98 -7.85 19.33
N VAL A 353 -0.91 -9.02 18.66
CA VAL A 353 -0.26 -10.25 19.16
C VAL A 353 0.21 -11.11 17.98
N ASN A 354 1.52 -11.36 17.93
CA ASN A 354 2.24 -12.42 17.20
C ASN A 354 1.76 -12.82 15.80
N THR A 355 2.53 -12.37 14.81
CA THR A 355 2.64 -12.96 13.48
C THR A 355 2.77 -14.48 13.54
N ARG A 356 1.70 -15.17 13.14
CA ARG A 356 1.76 -16.53 12.62
C ARG A 356 1.24 -16.51 11.20
N GLU A 357 2.07 -17.01 10.29
CA GLU A 357 1.85 -17.22 8.86
C GLU A 357 0.39 -17.51 8.52
N VAL A 358 -0.27 -16.60 7.81
CA VAL A 358 -1.55 -16.87 7.16
C VAL A 358 -1.24 -17.64 5.88
N VAL A 359 -1.24 -18.97 6.02
CA VAL A 359 -1.11 -19.93 4.94
C VAL A 359 -2.29 -19.77 3.97
N THR A 360 -1.93 -19.57 2.71
CA THR A 360 -2.74 -19.69 1.48
C THR A 360 -3.93 -20.66 1.58
N THR A 361 -5.17 -20.15 1.50
CA THR A 361 -6.38 -20.98 1.42
C THR A 361 -6.61 -21.64 0.05
N SER A 362 -5.69 -21.47 -0.90
CA SER A 362 -5.78 -22.08 -2.24
C SER A 362 -5.18 -23.49 -2.33
N GLU A 363 -4.24 -23.86 -1.47
CA GLU A 363 -3.53 -25.13 -1.62
C GLU A 363 -4.39 -26.33 -1.19
N ARG A 364 -4.59 -27.27 -2.13
CA ARG A 364 -5.18 -28.58 -1.85
C ARG A 364 -4.13 -29.40 -1.11
N ARG A 365 -4.40 -29.77 0.14
CA ARG A 365 -3.48 -30.60 0.93
C ARG A 365 -4.05 -31.98 1.18
N ARG A 366 -3.20 -33.00 1.10
CA ARG A 366 -3.54 -34.35 1.60
C ARG A 366 -3.43 -34.31 3.12
N GLY A 367 -4.56 -34.48 3.81
CA GLY A 367 -4.63 -34.48 5.26
C GLY A 367 -3.81 -35.58 5.90
N SER A 368 -3.12 -35.23 6.98
CA SER A 368 -2.20 -36.11 7.69
C SER A 368 -2.87 -37.00 8.75
N GLY A 369 -4.12 -36.69 9.11
CA GLY A 369 -4.83 -37.31 10.22
C GLY A 369 -4.41 -36.78 11.59
N ARG A 370 -3.93 -35.53 11.68
CA ARG A 370 -3.66 -34.80 12.94
C ARG A 370 -4.95 -34.30 13.59
N ALA A 371 -6.00 -34.08 12.79
CA ALA A 371 -7.33 -33.72 13.24
C ALA A 371 -8.36 -34.67 12.64
N PHE A 372 -9.42 -34.94 13.41
CA PHE A 372 -10.56 -35.73 12.96
C PHE A 372 -11.84 -35.03 13.40
N PRO A 373 -12.89 -35.05 12.57
CA PRO A 373 -14.18 -34.51 12.99
C PRO A 373 -14.81 -35.40 14.06
N SER A 374 -15.76 -34.83 14.80
CA SER A 374 -16.52 -35.54 15.83
C SER A 374 -17.95 -35.87 15.36
N LYS A 375 -18.64 -36.75 16.09
CA LYS A 375 -20.04 -37.10 15.80
C LYS A 375 -20.95 -36.18 16.61
N PHE A 376 -21.81 -35.42 15.94
CA PHE A 376 -22.81 -34.60 16.60
C PHE A 376 -23.89 -35.49 17.22
N SER A 377 -24.21 -35.26 18.49
CA SER A 377 -25.20 -36.05 19.24
C SER A 377 -26.44 -35.23 19.50
N ALA A 378 -27.52 -35.51 18.76
CA ALA A 378 -28.81 -34.87 18.99
C ALA A 378 -29.46 -35.38 20.29
N PRO A 379 -30.31 -34.58 20.97
CA PRO A 379 -30.95 -34.97 22.24
C PRO A 379 -31.77 -36.26 22.16
N THR A 380 -32.42 -36.51 21.03
CA THR A 380 -33.16 -37.76 20.74
C THR A 380 -32.97 -38.16 19.28
N THR A 381 -33.19 -39.44 18.96
CA THR A 381 -33.07 -39.98 17.58
C THR A 381 -34.05 -39.38 16.57
N ASN A 382 -35.14 -38.76 17.05
CA ASN A 382 -36.17 -38.12 16.21
C ASN A 382 -36.07 -36.58 16.17
N THR A 383 -34.98 -36.00 16.71
CA THR A 383 -34.79 -34.55 16.69
C THR A 383 -34.62 -34.07 15.25
N ARG A 384 -35.51 -33.20 14.78
CA ARG A 384 -35.37 -32.62 13.43
C ARG A 384 -34.29 -31.53 13.44
N PRO A 385 -33.45 -31.45 12.40
CA PRO A 385 -32.46 -30.39 12.27
C PRO A 385 -33.03 -28.97 12.42
N ASP A 386 -34.19 -28.67 11.83
CA ASP A 386 -34.82 -27.34 11.92
C ASP A 386 -35.26 -26.96 13.35
N ASP A 387 -35.57 -27.94 14.19
CA ASP A 387 -35.95 -27.69 15.60
C ASP A 387 -34.75 -27.24 16.43
N LEU A 388 -33.55 -27.70 16.07
CA LEU A 388 -32.31 -27.47 16.80
C LEU A 388 -31.46 -26.34 16.17
N PHE A 389 -31.56 -26.16 14.85
CA PHE A 389 -30.84 -25.18 14.04
C PHE A 389 -31.80 -24.32 13.20
N PRO A 390 -32.69 -23.53 13.81
CA PRO A 390 -33.61 -22.69 13.06
C PRO A 390 -32.86 -21.63 12.23
N PRO A 391 -33.46 -21.18 11.11
CA PRO A 391 -33.00 -20.02 10.36
C PRO A 391 -32.84 -18.80 11.26
N SER A 392 -31.61 -18.35 11.46
CA SER A 392 -31.26 -17.24 12.34
C SER A 392 -30.36 -16.25 11.63
N ARG A 393 -30.51 -14.95 11.93
CA ARG A 393 -29.63 -13.90 11.40
C ARG A 393 -28.39 -13.78 12.27
N THR A 394 -27.21 -13.87 11.65
CA THR A 394 -25.91 -13.73 12.33
C THR A 394 -24.92 -12.97 11.43
N GLY A 395 -23.92 -12.31 12.04
CA GLY A 395 -22.83 -11.61 11.33
C GLY A 395 -23.09 -10.14 10.99
N GLN A 396 -22.05 -9.44 10.52
CA GLN A 396 -22.09 -8.01 10.09
C GLN A 396 -22.95 -7.78 8.83
N ASP A 397 -23.10 -8.82 7.99
CA ASP A 397 -23.84 -8.77 6.71
C ASP A 397 -25.34 -9.16 6.81
N LEU A 398 -25.88 -9.37 8.01
CA LEU A 398 -27.30 -9.74 8.24
C LEU A 398 -27.77 -11.01 7.47
N ALA A 399 -26.86 -11.94 7.16
CA ALA A 399 -27.15 -13.18 6.45
C ALA A 399 -27.87 -14.21 7.35
N TYR A 400 -28.69 -15.08 6.75
CA TYR A 400 -29.36 -16.17 7.46
C TYR A 400 -28.53 -17.45 7.40
N TYR A 401 -28.37 -18.10 8.55
CA TYR A 401 -27.75 -19.42 8.69
C TYR A 401 -28.67 -20.36 9.47
N PHE A 402 -28.46 -21.66 9.35
CA PHE A 402 -29.03 -22.64 10.29
C PHE A 402 -28.19 -22.60 11.57
N VAL A 403 -28.66 -21.94 12.62
CA VAL A 403 -27.85 -21.68 13.83
C VAL A 403 -28.43 -22.42 15.02
N HIS A 404 -27.57 -23.07 15.79
CA HIS A 404 -27.98 -23.84 16.95
C HIS A 404 -28.70 -22.95 17.97
N ARG A 405 -29.93 -23.32 18.37
CA ARG A 405 -30.77 -22.50 19.28
C ARG A 405 -30.07 -22.05 20.55
N ASN A 406 -29.25 -22.93 21.12
CA ASN A 406 -28.55 -22.69 22.39
C ASN A 406 -27.07 -22.31 22.21
N ASN A 407 -26.57 -22.19 20.97
CA ASN A 407 -25.19 -21.82 20.70
C ASN A 407 -25.10 -21.04 19.37
N GLN A 408 -25.06 -19.71 19.49
CA GLN A 408 -25.04 -18.80 18.34
C GLN A 408 -23.75 -18.90 17.49
N LYS A 409 -22.71 -19.57 18.00
CA LYS A 409 -21.45 -19.82 17.30
C LYS A 409 -21.39 -21.21 16.64
N LYS A 410 -22.51 -21.94 16.58
CA LYS A 410 -22.59 -23.26 15.95
C LYS A 410 -23.60 -23.26 14.79
N ALA A 411 -23.11 -23.51 13.58
CA ALA A 411 -23.90 -23.56 12.36
C ALA A 411 -24.20 -25.01 11.91
N LEU A 412 -25.19 -25.16 11.03
CA LEU A 412 -25.54 -26.41 10.35
C LEU A 412 -25.51 -26.19 8.82
N ALA A 413 -25.03 -27.21 8.10
CA ALA A 413 -25.16 -27.32 6.65
C ALA A 413 -25.55 -28.75 6.27
N TYR A 414 -26.22 -28.92 5.13
CA TYR A 414 -26.61 -30.22 4.61
C TYR A 414 -25.74 -30.63 3.43
N ALA A 415 -25.45 -31.92 3.30
CA ALA A 415 -24.67 -32.49 2.21
C ALA A 415 -25.33 -33.79 1.71
N ASP A 416 -25.35 -33.98 0.40
CA ASP A 416 -25.90 -35.19 -0.25
C ASP A 416 -25.22 -35.51 -1.59
N GLY A 417 -25.16 -36.79 -1.95
CA GLY A 417 -24.58 -37.28 -3.20
C GLY A 417 -25.46 -38.31 -3.91
N ALA A 418 -25.83 -38.01 -5.15
CA ALA A 418 -26.62 -38.91 -6.00
C ALA A 418 -25.74 -39.58 -7.07
N CYS A 419 -26.08 -40.82 -7.43
CA CYS A 419 -25.49 -41.52 -8.58
C CYS A 419 -26.53 -42.36 -9.31
N SER A 420 -26.80 -42.06 -10.59
CA SER A 420 -27.57 -42.94 -11.47
C SER A 420 -26.68 -44.10 -11.94
N ASP A 421 -27.28 -45.27 -12.18
CA ASP A 421 -26.59 -46.46 -12.69
C ASP A 421 -25.34 -46.87 -11.87
N ASN A 422 -25.39 -46.64 -10.56
CA ASN A 422 -24.29 -46.92 -9.63
C ASN A 422 -23.85 -48.40 -9.74
N GLY A 423 -22.60 -48.63 -10.13
CA GLY A 423 -22.04 -49.96 -10.34
C GLY A 423 -22.34 -50.62 -11.71
N GLN A 424 -22.95 -49.90 -12.66
CA GLN A 424 -23.20 -50.38 -14.03
C GLN A 424 -22.26 -49.70 -15.06
N GLN A 425 -22.50 -49.89 -16.37
CA GLN A 425 -21.58 -49.48 -17.45
C GLN A 425 -21.43 -47.96 -17.67
N ASN A 426 -22.28 -47.11 -17.09
CA ASN A 426 -22.19 -45.65 -17.27
C ASN A 426 -22.76 -44.85 -16.06
N PRO A 427 -22.12 -44.93 -14.88
CA PRO A 427 -22.62 -44.24 -13.69
C PRO A 427 -22.48 -42.73 -13.84
N GLN A 428 -23.55 -41.97 -13.56
CA GLN A 428 -23.51 -40.51 -13.51
C GLN A 428 -23.77 -40.05 -12.09
N ALA A 429 -22.79 -39.37 -11.49
CA ALA A 429 -22.90 -38.89 -10.12
C ALA A 429 -22.87 -37.36 -10.03
N ALA A 430 -23.50 -36.83 -8.99
CA ALA A 430 -23.53 -35.41 -8.67
C ALA A 430 -23.63 -35.23 -7.15
N TRP A 431 -23.15 -34.10 -6.65
CA TRP A 431 -23.13 -33.75 -5.24
C TRP A 431 -23.84 -32.41 -5.04
N ALA A 432 -24.42 -32.20 -3.85
CA ALA A 432 -25.06 -30.96 -3.46
C ALA A 432 -24.79 -30.63 -1.99
N ALA A 433 -24.69 -29.34 -1.68
CA ALA A 433 -24.64 -28.84 -0.31
C ALA A 433 -25.57 -27.63 -0.13
N VAL A 434 -26.33 -27.64 0.96
CA VAL A 434 -27.24 -26.55 1.35
C VAL A 434 -26.62 -25.85 2.56
N LEU A 435 -26.17 -24.62 2.36
CA LEU A 435 -25.34 -23.87 3.31
C LEU A 435 -26.15 -22.85 4.11
N ARG A 436 -27.25 -22.35 3.54
CA ARG A 436 -28.13 -21.34 4.16
C ARG A 436 -29.61 -21.64 3.87
N PRO A 437 -30.51 -21.33 4.81
CA PRO A 437 -31.94 -21.56 4.65
C PRO A 437 -32.57 -20.66 3.58
N PRO A 438 -33.70 -21.08 2.98
CA PRO A 438 -34.57 -20.18 2.23
C PRO A 438 -35.37 -19.30 3.20
N THR A 439 -35.16 -17.99 3.23
CA THR A 439 -35.92 -17.07 4.11
C THR A 439 -36.51 -15.87 3.36
N GLY A 440 -37.85 -15.85 3.24
CA GLY A 440 -38.62 -14.75 2.64
C GLY A 440 -38.70 -14.77 1.10
N ASP A 441 -39.57 -13.93 0.54
CA ASP A 441 -39.85 -13.89 -0.91
C ASP A 441 -38.69 -13.34 -1.78
N THR A 442 -37.63 -12.80 -1.15
CA THR A 442 -36.54 -12.07 -1.82
C THR A 442 -35.12 -12.59 -1.56
N ILE A 443 -34.92 -13.64 -0.74
CA ILE A 443 -33.59 -14.19 -0.42
C ILE A 443 -33.53 -15.67 -0.81
N ARG A 444 -32.69 -16.00 -1.80
CA ARG A 444 -32.53 -17.38 -2.31
C ARG A 444 -31.70 -18.23 -1.33
N PRO A 445 -32.01 -19.54 -1.16
CA PRO A 445 -31.18 -20.45 -0.39
C PRO A 445 -29.77 -20.54 -1.02
N CYS A 446 -28.73 -20.62 -0.19
CA CYS A 446 -27.36 -20.84 -0.67
C CYS A 446 -27.17 -22.35 -0.88
N ILE A 447 -27.37 -22.78 -2.12
CA ILE A 447 -27.21 -24.17 -2.55
C ILE A 447 -26.08 -24.20 -3.57
N VAL A 448 -25.13 -25.10 -3.35
CA VAL A 448 -24.08 -25.41 -4.33
C VAL A 448 -24.22 -26.85 -4.77
N SER A 449 -24.09 -27.10 -6.07
CA SER A 449 -24.12 -28.45 -6.62
C SER A 449 -23.24 -28.57 -7.84
N GLY A 450 -22.83 -29.80 -8.17
CA GLY A 450 -22.04 -30.07 -9.36
C GLY A 450 -22.07 -31.54 -9.75
N ARG A 451 -21.82 -31.82 -11.03
CA ARG A 451 -21.52 -33.18 -11.49
C ARG A 451 -20.20 -33.62 -10.84
N LEU A 452 -20.12 -34.89 -10.43
CA LEU A 452 -18.91 -35.45 -9.82
C LEU A 452 -17.79 -35.49 -10.86
N GLU A 453 -16.61 -35.02 -10.46
CA GLU A 453 -15.48 -34.79 -11.36
C GLU A 453 -14.86 -36.09 -11.87
N LEU A 454 -14.30 -36.05 -13.09
CA LEU A 454 -13.72 -37.23 -13.75
C LEU A 454 -12.39 -37.65 -13.09
N LYS A 455 -11.62 -36.67 -12.62
CA LYS A 455 -10.37 -36.85 -11.89
C LYS A 455 -10.51 -36.36 -10.46
N GLY A 456 -9.84 -37.03 -9.53
CA GLY A 456 -9.75 -36.63 -8.14
C GLY A 456 -9.01 -35.30 -7.94
N PRO A 457 -9.06 -34.73 -6.72
CA PRO A 457 -8.47 -33.43 -6.39
C PRO A 457 -6.97 -33.30 -6.63
N PHE A 458 -6.27 -34.43 -6.75
CA PHE A 458 -4.83 -34.54 -6.94
C PHE A 458 -4.46 -35.21 -8.27
N GLY A 459 -5.41 -35.30 -9.23
CA GLY A 459 -5.18 -35.88 -10.56
C GLY A 459 -5.36 -37.40 -10.66
N ASP A 460 -5.71 -38.07 -9.55
CA ASP A 460 -5.97 -39.51 -9.48
C ASP A 460 -7.21 -39.88 -10.34
N GLU A 461 -7.16 -40.97 -11.13
CA GLU A 461 -8.34 -41.45 -11.86
C GLU A 461 -9.43 -41.90 -10.87
N SER A 462 -10.69 -41.62 -11.21
CA SER A 462 -11.79 -41.91 -10.30
C SER A 462 -13.03 -42.44 -10.98
N VAL A 463 -13.77 -43.27 -10.25
CA VAL A 463 -15.03 -43.87 -10.71
C VAL A 463 -16.19 -43.15 -10.04
N ALA A 464 -17.18 -42.76 -10.84
CA ALA A 464 -18.40 -42.17 -10.32
C ALA A 464 -19.18 -43.20 -9.48
N THR A 465 -19.34 -42.91 -8.19
CA THR A 465 -20.11 -43.72 -7.24
C THR A 465 -20.87 -42.79 -6.30
N SER A 466 -21.97 -43.28 -5.73
CA SER A 466 -22.74 -42.52 -4.74
C SER A 466 -21.86 -42.13 -3.53
N ASN A 467 -21.08 -43.06 -2.97
CA ASN A 467 -20.16 -42.78 -1.85
C ASN A 467 -19.15 -41.66 -2.14
N ARG A 468 -18.67 -41.58 -3.39
CA ARG A 468 -17.72 -40.55 -3.82
C ARG A 468 -18.39 -39.18 -3.92
N ALA A 469 -19.62 -39.14 -4.43
CA ALA A 469 -20.43 -37.92 -4.47
C ALA A 469 -20.79 -37.41 -3.07
N GLU A 470 -21.17 -38.30 -2.15
CA GLU A 470 -21.43 -37.96 -0.74
C GLU A 470 -20.21 -37.28 -0.08
N LEU A 471 -19.02 -37.82 -0.29
CA LEU A 471 -17.79 -37.27 0.29
C LEU A 471 -17.42 -35.93 -0.33
N ARG A 472 -17.69 -35.76 -1.64
CA ARG A 472 -17.48 -34.50 -2.34
C ARG A 472 -18.42 -33.40 -1.87
N ALA A 473 -19.67 -33.75 -1.53
CA ALA A 473 -20.65 -32.83 -0.93
C ALA A 473 -20.18 -32.32 0.45
N ALA A 474 -19.69 -33.21 1.31
CA ALA A 474 -19.14 -32.81 2.62
C ALA A 474 -17.91 -31.89 2.49
N ILE A 475 -17.03 -32.15 1.52
CA ILE A 475 -15.89 -31.27 1.20
C ILE A 475 -16.38 -29.91 0.70
N ALA A 476 -17.46 -29.87 -0.11
CA ALA A 476 -18.02 -28.61 -0.60
C ALA A 476 -18.49 -27.71 0.55
N VAL A 477 -19.07 -28.27 1.61
CA VAL A 477 -19.48 -27.52 2.81
C VAL A 477 -18.29 -26.80 3.45
N LEU A 478 -17.17 -27.49 3.63
CA LEU A 478 -15.98 -26.92 4.28
C LEU A 478 -15.26 -25.90 3.40
N ARG A 479 -15.31 -26.06 2.08
CA ARG A 479 -14.55 -25.23 1.13
C ARG A 479 -15.32 -24.03 0.57
N ARG A 480 -16.65 -23.99 0.74
CA ARG A 480 -17.50 -22.95 0.13
C ARG A 480 -17.73 -21.73 1.01
N ASN A 481 -17.73 -21.88 2.33
CA ASN A 481 -17.90 -20.79 3.29
C ASN A 481 -16.69 -20.71 4.22
N ASP A 482 -16.27 -19.50 4.55
CA ASP A 482 -15.36 -19.26 5.67
C ASP A 482 -16.18 -19.16 6.96
N TRP A 483 -16.52 -20.31 7.51
CA TRP A 483 -17.36 -20.42 8.70
C TRP A 483 -16.81 -19.65 9.90
N TRP A 484 -15.49 -19.50 10.00
CA TRP A 484 -14.85 -18.73 11.07
C TRP A 484 -15.04 -17.23 10.86
N ALA A 485 -14.76 -16.72 9.65
CA ALA A 485 -15.02 -15.32 9.30
C ALA A 485 -16.52 -14.95 9.43
N ASP A 486 -17.41 -15.91 9.19
CA ASP A 486 -18.86 -15.79 9.42
C ASP A 486 -19.26 -15.77 10.93
N GLY A 487 -18.29 -15.90 11.84
CA GLY A 487 -18.48 -15.81 13.29
C GLY A 487 -18.78 -17.14 14.00
N PHE A 488 -18.64 -18.28 13.31
CA PHE A 488 -18.86 -19.61 13.88
C PHE A 488 -17.56 -20.24 14.38
N THR A 489 -17.65 -20.94 15.51
CA THR A 489 -16.56 -21.75 16.08
C THR A 489 -16.82 -23.24 15.89
N SER A 490 -17.97 -23.61 15.32
CA SER A 490 -18.33 -24.99 15.02
C SER A 490 -19.31 -25.07 13.85
N VAL A 491 -19.10 -26.03 12.96
CA VAL A 491 -20.02 -26.36 11.86
C VAL A 491 -20.43 -27.82 11.94
N VAL A 492 -21.73 -28.07 11.86
CA VAL A 492 -22.33 -29.41 11.80
C VAL A 492 -22.72 -29.72 10.36
N ILE A 493 -22.20 -30.81 9.80
CA ILE A 493 -22.57 -31.31 8.48
C ILE A 493 -23.60 -32.43 8.66
N ALA A 494 -24.84 -32.18 8.29
CA ALA A 494 -25.90 -33.18 8.26
C ALA A 494 -25.92 -33.92 6.91
N THR A 495 -25.98 -35.25 6.97
CA THR A 495 -26.05 -36.14 5.80
C THR A 495 -26.77 -37.42 6.18
N ASP A 496 -27.42 -38.06 5.21
CA ASP A 496 -27.99 -39.40 5.38
C ASP A 496 -26.98 -40.53 5.06
N SER A 497 -25.73 -40.22 4.77
CA SER A 497 -24.70 -41.20 4.46
C SER A 497 -23.97 -41.72 5.71
N SER A 498 -24.20 -42.99 6.07
CA SER A 498 -23.38 -43.66 7.10
C SER A 498 -21.92 -43.78 6.66
N TYR A 499 -21.65 -43.88 5.35
CA TYR A 499 -20.29 -43.93 4.81
C TYR A 499 -19.49 -42.69 5.21
N ILE A 500 -20.10 -41.51 5.20
CA ILE A 500 -19.44 -40.26 5.61
C ILE A 500 -19.34 -40.18 7.13
N VAL A 501 -20.46 -40.35 7.85
CA VAL A 501 -20.46 -40.14 9.30
C VAL A 501 -19.57 -41.15 10.01
N ASP A 502 -19.72 -42.44 9.71
CA ASP A 502 -18.94 -43.50 10.36
C ASP A 502 -17.51 -43.55 9.78
N GLY A 503 -17.35 -43.26 8.48
CA GLY A 503 -16.04 -43.14 7.85
C GLY A 503 -15.18 -42.04 8.47
N ALA A 504 -15.73 -40.83 8.59
CA ALA A 504 -15.02 -39.67 9.10
C ALA A 504 -14.73 -39.74 10.61
N THR A 505 -15.63 -40.36 11.39
CA THR A 505 -15.52 -40.38 12.86
C THR A 505 -14.88 -41.66 13.42
N MET A 506 -14.86 -42.76 12.65
CA MET A 506 -14.31 -44.04 13.10
C MET A 506 -13.27 -44.64 12.14
N TRP A 507 -13.63 -44.90 10.88
CA TRP A 507 -12.80 -45.73 10.00
C TRP A 507 -11.52 -45.04 9.54
N VAL A 508 -11.59 -43.74 9.25
CA VAL A 508 -10.45 -42.97 8.72
C VAL A 508 -9.26 -42.97 9.67
N ARG A 509 -9.47 -43.03 10.99
CA ARG A 509 -8.41 -43.17 11.99
C ARG A 509 -7.61 -44.46 11.79
N SER A 510 -8.33 -45.57 11.54
CA SER A 510 -7.70 -46.86 11.27
C SER A 510 -7.04 -46.88 9.89
N TRP A 511 -7.63 -46.23 8.89
CA TRP A 511 -7.04 -46.14 7.55
C TRP A 511 -5.74 -45.32 7.54
N VAL A 512 -5.71 -44.15 8.19
CA VAL A 512 -4.49 -43.35 8.33
C VAL A 512 -3.39 -44.15 9.04
N HIS A 513 -3.72 -44.84 10.13
CA HIS A 513 -2.76 -45.68 10.86
C HIS A 513 -2.21 -46.84 10.00
N ASN A 514 -3.08 -47.47 9.21
CA ASN A 514 -2.72 -48.61 8.35
C ASN A 514 -2.26 -48.18 6.94
N SER A 515 -1.72 -46.96 6.78
CA SER A 515 -1.21 -46.45 5.50
C SER A 515 -2.20 -46.58 4.35
N TRP A 516 -3.47 -46.23 4.61
CA TRP A 516 -4.60 -46.25 3.68
C TRP A 516 -4.93 -47.63 3.10
N LYS A 517 -4.75 -48.69 3.89
CA LYS A 517 -5.16 -50.06 3.56
C LYS A 517 -6.35 -50.52 4.39
N THR A 518 -7.25 -51.26 3.75
CA THR A 518 -8.36 -51.96 4.39
C THR A 518 -7.84 -53.16 5.22
N ARG A 519 -8.69 -53.76 6.06
CA ARG A 519 -8.34 -54.97 6.83
C ARG A 519 -7.94 -56.16 5.94
N ALA A 520 -8.39 -56.17 4.68
CA ALA A 520 -8.03 -57.17 3.68
C ALA A 520 -6.71 -56.86 2.95
N GLY A 521 -6.01 -55.77 3.30
CA GLY A 521 -4.73 -55.36 2.69
C GLY A 521 -4.86 -54.52 1.41
N SER A 522 -6.05 -54.45 0.81
CA SER A 522 -6.31 -53.64 -0.39
C SER A 522 -6.37 -52.14 -0.07
N PRO A 523 -6.03 -51.24 -1.01
CA PRO A 523 -6.18 -49.79 -0.86
C PRO A 523 -7.61 -49.37 -0.51
N VAL A 524 -7.75 -48.33 0.31
CA VAL A 524 -9.05 -47.75 0.68
C VAL A 524 -9.67 -47.04 -0.52
N GLN A 525 -10.95 -47.32 -0.79
CA GLN A 525 -11.70 -46.63 -1.84
C GLN A 525 -11.90 -45.14 -1.51
N ASN A 526 -11.85 -44.28 -2.54
CA ASN A 526 -11.97 -42.81 -2.42
C ASN A 526 -10.91 -42.16 -1.52
N GLN A 527 -9.73 -42.80 -1.39
CA GLN A 527 -8.62 -42.32 -0.56
C GLN A 527 -8.25 -40.85 -0.85
N ASP A 528 -8.24 -40.45 -2.11
CA ASP A 528 -7.94 -39.10 -2.57
C ASP A 528 -8.87 -38.04 -1.96
N LEU A 529 -10.18 -38.26 -2.00
CA LEU A 529 -11.15 -37.36 -1.40
C LEU A 529 -11.12 -37.43 0.13
N TRP A 530 -10.86 -38.60 0.72
CA TRP A 530 -10.71 -38.70 2.18
C TRP A 530 -9.50 -37.92 2.68
N GLN A 531 -8.39 -37.97 1.95
CA GLN A 531 -7.20 -37.18 2.23
C GLN A 531 -7.50 -35.69 2.10
N LEU A 532 -8.20 -35.25 1.05
CA LEU A 532 -8.60 -33.85 0.94
C LEU A 532 -9.52 -33.42 2.09
N PHE A 533 -10.54 -34.23 2.42
CA PHE A 533 -11.48 -33.95 3.51
C PHE A 533 -10.77 -33.79 4.85
N LEU A 534 -9.83 -34.69 5.19
CA LEU A 534 -9.00 -34.54 6.39
C LEU A 534 -8.14 -33.28 6.33
N GLY A 535 -7.61 -32.94 5.15
CA GLY A 535 -6.83 -31.72 4.95
C GLY A 535 -7.63 -30.47 5.29
N GLU A 536 -8.89 -30.42 4.87
CA GLU A 536 -9.82 -29.32 5.20
C GLU A 536 -10.23 -29.33 6.68
N VAL A 537 -10.50 -30.50 7.28
CA VAL A 537 -10.78 -30.60 8.73
C VAL A 537 -9.60 -30.10 9.57
N GLU A 538 -8.37 -30.44 9.20
CA GLU A 538 -7.18 -29.91 9.84
C GLU A 538 -7.10 -28.38 9.71
N LYS A 539 -7.53 -27.80 8.57
CA LYS A 539 -7.47 -26.34 8.34
C LYS A 539 -8.50 -25.64 9.22
N CYS A 540 -9.71 -26.19 9.26
CA CYS A 540 -10.76 -25.72 10.15
C CYS A 540 -10.27 -25.72 11.61
N LYS A 541 -9.64 -26.81 12.06
CA LYS A 541 -9.12 -26.89 13.42
C LYS A 541 -8.00 -25.88 13.70
N GLU A 542 -7.08 -25.68 12.75
CA GLU A 542 -6.02 -24.66 12.83
C GLU A 542 -6.60 -23.24 12.96
N ALA A 543 -7.72 -22.97 12.28
CA ALA A 543 -8.48 -21.72 12.36
C ALA A 543 -9.42 -21.62 13.58
N GLY A 544 -9.50 -22.64 14.44
CA GLY A 544 -10.39 -22.66 15.61
C GLY A 544 -11.85 -23.05 15.34
N LEU A 545 -12.15 -23.65 14.19
CA LEU A 545 -13.46 -24.18 13.81
C LEU A 545 -13.55 -25.70 14.02
N GLU A 546 -14.45 -26.13 14.88
CA GLU A 546 -14.75 -27.57 15.10
C GLU A 546 -15.72 -28.11 14.04
N VAL A 547 -15.36 -29.24 13.40
CA VAL A 547 -16.21 -29.91 12.40
C VAL A 547 -16.90 -31.12 13.03
N GLU A 548 -18.24 -31.12 13.01
CA GLU A 548 -19.06 -32.22 13.53
C GLU A 548 -19.93 -32.83 12.42
N LEU A 549 -20.18 -34.13 12.48
CA LEU A 549 -20.97 -34.88 11.50
C LEU A 549 -22.25 -35.40 12.15
N TRP A 550 -23.40 -35.13 11.54
CA TRP A 550 -24.70 -35.59 12.03
C TRP A 550 -25.36 -36.54 11.02
N LYS A 551 -25.52 -37.81 11.43
CA LYS A 551 -26.33 -38.76 10.66
C LYS A 551 -27.82 -38.44 10.87
N ILE A 552 -28.49 -38.05 9.79
CA ILE A 552 -29.93 -37.80 9.78
C ILE A 552 -30.67 -38.86 8.94
N PRO A 553 -31.97 -39.10 9.18
CA PRO A 553 -32.82 -39.87 8.27
C PRO A 553 -32.96 -39.18 6.91
N ARG A 554 -33.19 -39.96 5.84
CA ARG A 554 -33.23 -39.45 4.46
C ARG A 554 -34.35 -38.42 4.24
N GLU A 555 -35.49 -38.65 4.89
CA GLU A 555 -36.64 -37.75 4.94
C GLU A 555 -36.35 -36.39 5.59
N MET A 556 -35.18 -36.21 6.20
CA MET A 556 -34.72 -34.92 6.75
C MET A 556 -33.64 -34.25 5.89
N ASN A 557 -33.21 -34.87 4.77
CA ASN A 557 -32.20 -34.35 3.83
C ASN A 557 -32.78 -34.05 2.43
N GLU A 558 -34.09 -33.85 2.33
CA GLU A 558 -34.83 -33.84 1.05
C GLU A 558 -34.31 -32.79 0.05
N VAL A 559 -33.92 -31.61 0.53
CA VAL A 559 -33.45 -30.52 -0.35
C VAL A 559 -32.11 -30.90 -1.01
N ALA A 560 -31.15 -31.38 -0.23
CA ALA A 560 -29.85 -31.76 -0.76
C ALA A 560 -29.97 -32.97 -1.71
N ASP A 561 -30.78 -33.98 -1.36
CA ASP A 561 -31.07 -35.16 -2.21
C ASP A 561 -31.74 -34.76 -3.54
N ALA A 562 -32.75 -33.89 -3.49
CA ALA A 562 -33.42 -33.40 -4.69
C ALA A 562 -32.46 -32.65 -5.62
N VAL A 563 -31.64 -31.74 -5.07
CA VAL A 563 -30.67 -30.96 -5.84
C VAL A 563 -29.60 -31.86 -6.45
N ALA A 564 -29.07 -32.83 -5.70
CA ALA A 564 -28.07 -33.77 -6.21
C ALA A 564 -28.64 -34.58 -7.39
N LYS A 565 -29.86 -35.11 -7.27
CA LYS A 565 -30.55 -35.82 -8.37
C LYS A 565 -30.84 -34.93 -9.58
N GLU A 566 -31.31 -33.70 -9.35
CA GLU A 566 -31.57 -32.75 -10.43
C GLU A 566 -30.29 -32.38 -11.18
N THR A 567 -29.17 -32.24 -10.46
CA THR A 567 -27.85 -31.90 -11.02
C THR A 567 -27.31 -33.02 -11.92
N ILE A 568 -27.68 -34.28 -11.71
CA ILE A 568 -27.35 -35.37 -12.66
C ILE A 568 -27.94 -35.06 -14.05
N HIS A 569 -29.18 -34.57 -14.10
CA HIS A 569 -29.88 -34.32 -15.36
C HIS A 569 -29.60 -32.95 -15.97
N LYS A 570 -29.45 -31.91 -15.15
CA LYS A 570 -29.36 -30.50 -15.59
C LYS A 570 -27.97 -29.87 -15.44
N GLY A 571 -27.06 -30.51 -14.71
CA GLY A 571 -25.72 -29.98 -14.43
C GLY A 571 -24.82 -29.98 -15.67
N ALA A 572 -23.90 -29.01 -15.73
CA ALA A 572 -22.84 -29.01 -16.74
C ALA A 572 -22.04 -30.33 -16.68
N PRO A 573 -21.50 -30.82 -17.81
CA PRO A 573 -20.73 -32.06 -17.84
C PRO A 573 -19.61 -32.08 -16.79
N PRO A 574 -19.24 -33.26 -16.25
CA PRO A 574 -18.10 -33.39 -15.34
C PRO A 574 -16.84 -32.70 -15.89
N THR A 575 -16.30 -31.75 -15.14
CA THR A 575 -15.00 -31.10 -15.41
C THR A 575 -13.93 -31.63 -14.46
N ASP A 576 -12.70 -31.10 -14.57
CA ASP A 576 -11.66 -31.38 -13.59
C ASP A 576 -12.07 -30.89 -12.19
N PHE A 577 -11.45 -31.48 -11.15
CA PHE A 577 -11.67 -31.08 -9.77
C PHE A 577 -11.28 -29.60 -9.60
N GLU A 578 -12.29 -28.75 -9.36
CA GLU A 578 -12.13 -27.33 -9.08
C GLU A 578 -12.56 -27.01 -7.64
N ASN A 579 -11.99 -25.94 -7.08
CA ASN A 579 -12.49 -25.42 -5.81
C ASN A 579 -13.93 -24.95 -6.03
N VAL A 580 -14.84 -25.26 -5.09
CA VAL A 580 -16.21 -24.74 -5.16
C VAL A 580 -16.11 -23.24 -4.97
N ARG A 581 -16.15 -22.50 -6.07
CA ARG A 581 -16.01 -21.04 -6.06
C ARG A 581 -17.13 -20.50 -5.15
N LEU A 582 -16.80 -19.50 -4.33
CA LEU A 582 -17.81 -18.54 -3.92
C LEU A 582 -18.39 -18.04 -5.24
N ASP A 583 -19.61 -18.44 -5.57
CA ASP A 583 -20.24 -17.98 -6.80
C ASP A 583 -20.11 -16.46 -6.80
N SER A 584 -19.40 -15.93 -7.80
CA SER A 584 -19.79 -14.65 -8.36
C SER A 584 -21.30 -14.74 -8.55
N PRO A 585 -22.09 -13.81 -8.00
CA PRO A 585 -23.54 -13.89 -8.13
C PRO A 585 -23.85 -14.13 -9.59
N ALA A 586 -24.35 -15.34 -9.90
CA ALA A 586 -24.85 -15.71 -11.21
C ALA A 586 -25.66 -14.52 -11.67
N ALA A 587 -25.21 -13.93 -12.79
CA ALA A 587 -25.69 -12.69 -13.36
C ALA A 587 -27.05 -12.34 -12.77
N SER A 588 -27.01 -11.47 -11.74
CA SER A 588 -28.23 -10.84 -11.28
C SER A 588 -28.91 -10.40 -12.56
N ALA A 589 -30.12 -10.90 -12.79
CA ALA A 589 -31.04 -10.24 -13.68
C ALA A 589 -31.20 -8.84 -13.09
N ARG A 590 -30.27 -7.95 -13.42
CA ARG A 590 -30.19 -6.59 -12.96
C ARG A 590 -31.34 -5.91 -13.67
N SER A 591 -32.17 -5.24 -12.88
CA SER A 591 -32.96 -4.14 -13.41
C SER A 591 -32.02 -3.20 -14.17
N PRO A 592 -32.39 -2.72 -15.37
CA PRO A 592 -31.50 -2.00 -16.27
C PRO A 592 -31.21 -0.59 -15.72
N GLY A 593 -30.21 -0.50 -14.86
CA GLY A 593 -29.49 0.74 -14.56
C GLY A 593 -28.24 0.83 -15.43
N GLU A 594 -27.93 2.01 -15.96
CA GLU A 594 -26.73 2.27 -16.75
C GLU A 594 -25.46 1.89 -15.95
N PRO A 595 -24.47 1.18 -16.56
CA PRO A 595 -23.23 0.83 -15.88
C PRO A 595 -22.51 2.11 -15.42
N ARG A 596 -21.99 2.13 -14.18
CA ARG A 596 -21.24 3.28 -13.64
C ARG A 596 -19.78 2.93 -13.42
N ILE A 597 -18.89 3.83 -13.84
CA ILE A 597 -17.43 3.73 -13.68
C ILE A 597 -16.94 4.96 -12.92
N LEU A 598 -16.14 4.74 -11.87
CA LEU A 598 -15.38 5.80 -11.22
C LEU A 598 -14.03 5.95 -11.91
N CYS A 599 -13.77 7.10 -12.52
CA CYS A 599 -12.50 7.44 -13.15
C CYS A 599 -11.66 8.32 -12.21
N LEU A 600 -10.44 7.89 -11.89
CA LEU A 600 -9.46 8.62 -11.09
C LEU A 600 -8.38 9.19 -12.01
N CYS A 601 -8.25 10.52 -12.02
CA CYS A 601 -7.30 11.27 -12.84
C CYS A 601 -6.77 12.45 -12.03
N LEU A 602 -5.70 12.24 -11.25
CA LEU A 602 -5.27 13.18 -10.21
C LEU A 602 -4.16 14.14 -10.64
N GLU A 603 -3.40 13.85 -11.71
CA GLU A 603 -2.23 14.67 -12.08
C GLU A 603 -2.17 15.09 -13.56
N TYR A 604 -2.83 14.40 -14.49
CA TYR A 604 -2.63 14.64 -15.93
C TYR A 604 -3.92 14.67 -16.75
N GLU A 605 -4.93 15.41 -16.27
CA GLU A 605 -6.24 15.45 -16.92
C GLU A 605 -6.20 15.93 -18.38
N SER A 606 -5.42 16.95 -18.72
CA SER A 606 -5.31 17.44 -20.10
C SER A 606 -4.76 16.36 -21.03
N LEU A 607 -3.67 15.71 -20.62
CA LEU A 607 -3.05 14.63 -21.39
C LEU A 607 -4.01 13.45 -21.58
N PHE A 608 -4.76 13.09 -20.53
CA PHE A 608 -5.77 12.04 -20.61
C PHE A 608 -6.87 12.39 -21.62
N ASN A 609 -7.39 13.62 -21.57
CA ASN A 609 -8.43 14.07 -22.49
C ASN A 609 -7.94 14.12 -23.95
N ASP A 610 -6.70 14.56 -24.19
CA ASP A 610 -6.16 14.74 -25.53
C ASP A 610 -5.77 13.41 -26.20
N ILE A 611 -5.03 12.55 -25.49
CA ILE A 611 -4.55 11.28 -26.04
C ILE A 611 -5.65 10.22 -26.08
N TYR A 612 -6.49 10.15 -25.05
CA TYR A 612 -7.47 9.06 -24.86
C TYR A 612 -8.91 9.50 -25.18
N ALA A 613 -9.08 10.55 -26.00
CA ALA A 613 -10.39 11.06 -26.41
C ALA A 613 -11.30 9.97 -27.03
N SER A 614 -10.72 9.07 -27.82
CA SER A 614 -11.42 7.94 -28.44
C SER A 614 -11.95 6.96 -27.38
N LEU A 615 -11.07 6.47 -26.49
CA LEU A 615 -11.45 5.62 -25.36
C LEU A 615 -12.54 6.27 -24.48
N ILE A 616 -12.39 7.55 -24.11
CA ILE A 616 -13.38 8.30 -23.32
C ILE A 616 -14.74 8.27 -24.01
N SER A 617 -14.77 8.55 -25.32
CA SER A 617 -16.00 8.54 -26.11
C SER A 617 -16.64 7.16 -26.16
N LYS A 618 -15.84 6.08 -26.31
CA LYS A 618 -16.31 4.69 -26.32
C LYS A 618 -16.87 4.25 -24.96
N ILE A 619 -16.28 4.71 -23.86
CA ILE A 619 -16.79 4.47 -22.50
C ILE A 619 -18.12 5.20 -22.30
N ALA A 620 -18.16 6.51 -22.61
CA ALA A 620 -19.35 7.35 -22.42
C ALA A 620 -20.56 6.86 -23.23
N ALA A 621 -20.34 6.18 -24.35
CA ALA A 621 -21.41 5.56 -25.15
C ALA A 621 -22.05 4.31 -24.50
N LYS A 622 -21.45 3.75 -23.44
CA LYS A 622 -21.82 2.46 -22.85
C LYS A 622 -22.05 2.50 -21.34
N ALA A 623 -21.52 3.52 -20.67
CA ALA A 623 -21.54 3.66 -19.23
C ALA A 623 -21.48 5.13 -18.83
N LYS A 624 -22.07 5.44 -17.68
CA LYS A 624 -21.83 6.71 -17.00
C LYS A 624 -20.46 6.67 -16.32
N MET A 625 -19.63 7.67 -16.59
CA MET A 625 -18.31 7.81 -15.98
C MET A 625 -18.29 9.02 -15.06
N ASP A 626 -18.19 8.78 -13.75
CA ASP A 626 -17.96 9.83 -12.75
C ASP A 626 -16.45 10.03 -12.60
N ARG A 627 -15.97 11.28 -12.54
CA ARG A 627 -14.52 11.59 -12.52
C ARG A 627 -14.12 12.30 -11.23
N ALA A 628 -13.05 11.84 -10.61
CA ALA A 628 -12.36 12.51 -9.51
C ALA A 628 -11.01 13.06 -9.97
N THR A 629 -10.84 14.38 -9.84
CA THR A 629 -9.62 15.11 -10.22
C THR A 629 -8.87 15.73 -9.04
N THR A 630 -9.34 15.45 -7.82
CA THR A 630 -8.70 15.90 -6.57
C THR A 630 -8.66 14.75 -5.57
N GLN A 631 -7.69 14.76 -4.68
CA GLN A 631 -7.57 13.77 -3.60
C GLN A 631 -8.88 13.65 -2.81
N LYS A 632 -9.46 14.78 -2.41
CA LYS A 632 -10.71 14.82 -1.64
C LYS A 632 -11.87 14.17 -2.39
N ALA A 633 -12.07 14.54 -3.66
CA ALA A 633 -13.13 13.94 -4.48
C ALA A 633 -12.94 12.43 -4.65
N ALA A 634 -11.69 11.97 -4.83
CA ALA A 634 -11.39 10.54 -4.93
C ALA A 634 -11.77 9.80 -3.64
N LEU A 635 -11.35 10.29 -2.48
CA LEU A 635 -11.69 9.69 -1.18
C LEU A 635 -13.20 9.68 -0.93
N ASP A 636 -13.90 10.78 -1.19
CA ASP A 636 -15.35 10.90 -1.04
C ASP A 636 -16.11 9.91 -1.94
N MET A 637 -15.64 9.68 -3.17
CA MET A 637 -16.25 8.74 -4.11
C MET A 637 -15.94 7.28 -3.79
N LEU A 638 -14.71 6.97 -3.37
CA LEU A 638 -14.31 5.61 -3.02
C LEU A 638 -14.95 5.11 -1.71
N THR A 639 -15.34 6.00 -0.80
CA THR A 639 -15.97 5.65 0.49
C THR A 639 -17.50 5.61 0.44
N GLN A 640 -18.11 5.79 -0.74
CA GLN A 640 -19.56 5.65 -0.90
C GLN A 640 -20.04 4.25 -0.55
N ASN A 641 -21.30 4.15 -0.11
CA ASN A 641 -21.96 2.88 0.17
C ASN A 641 -23.18 2.70 -0.75
N PRO A 642 -23.19 1.71 -1.66
CA PRO A 642 -22.12 0.73 -1.91
C PRO A 642 -20.88 1.35 -2.58
N PRO A 643 -19.69 0.76 -2.41
CA PRO A 643 -18.47 1.25 -3.05
C PRO A 643 -18.54 1.10 -4.58
N PRO A 644 -17.73 1.86 -5.34
CA PRO A 644 -17.73 1.78 -6.80
C PRO A 644 -17.38 0.37 -7.29
N SER A 645 -18.22 -0.22 -8.13
CA SER A 645 -17.99 -1.57 -8.67
C SER A 645 -16.86 -1.64 -9.69
N VAL A 646 -16.60 -0.52 -10.39
CA VAL A 646 -15.52 -0.41 -11.39
C VAL A 646 -14.79 0.92 -11.15
N ILE A 647 -13.47 0.83 -11.02
CA ILE A 647 -12.57 1.96 -10.80
C ILE A 647 -11.56 1.96 -11.95
N PHE A 648 -11.48 3.07 -12.67
CA PHE A 648 -10.55 3.27 -13.78
C PHE A 648 -9.49 4.30 -13.37
N ILE A 649 -8.23 3.87 -13.28
CA ILE A 649 -7.09 4.69 -12.87
C ILE A 649 -6.31 5.05 -14.12
N THR A 650 -6.19 6.35 -14.36
CA THR A 650 -5.69 6.89 -15.64
C THR A 650 -4.29 7.51 -15.55
N ASP A 651 -3.82 7.80 -14.34
CA ASP A 651 -2.52 8.42 -14.10
C ASP A 651 -1.89 8.02 -12.75
N ALA A 652 -0.59 8.31 -12.63
CA ALA A 652 0.25 7.94 -11.48
C ALA A 652 -0.16 8.63 -10.17
N GLY A 653 -0.90 9.74 -10.23
CA GLY A 653 -1.28 10.51 -9.04
C GLY A 653 -2.08 9.68 -8.02
N ALA A 654 -2.84 8.68 -8.48
CA ALA A 654 -3.52 7.73 -7.58
C ALA A 654 -2.55 6.89 -6.72
N ALA A 655 -1.33 6.65 -7.20
CA ALA A 655 -0.28 5.91 -6.48
C ALA A 655 0.67 6.82 -5.67
N HIS A 656 0.65 8.14 -5.93
CA HIS A 656 1.42 9.12 -5.14
C HIS A 656 0.71 9.50 -3.83
N VAL A 657 -0.62 9.42 -3.80
CA VAL A 657 -1.43 9.75 -2.62
C VAL A 657 -1.75 8.49 -1.83
N MET A 658 -1.03 8.25 -0.73
CA MET A 658 -1.04 6.96 -0.04
C MET A 658 -2.44 6.54 0.43
N LYS A 659 -3.19 7.49 1.04
CA LYS A 659 -4.56 7.25 1.51
C LYS A 659 -5.54 6.90 0.39
N VAL A 660 -5.35 7.47 -0.79
CA VAL A 660 -6.20 7.15 -1.96
C VAL A 660 -5.86 5.74 -2.44
N TRP A 661 -4.57 5.42 -2.54
CA TRP A 661 -4.11 4.09 -2.93
C TRP A 661 -4.62 3.00 -1.98
N GLU A 662 -4.47 3.18 -0.67
CA GLU A 662 -4.97 2.24 0.34
C GLU A 662 -6.48 2.04 0.25
N ARG A 663 -7.24 3.11 -0.01
CA ARG A 663 -8.69 3.01 -0.21
C ARG A 663 -9.04 2.27 -1.51
N ILE A 664 -8.27 2.44 -2.59
CA ILE A 664 -8.43 1.65 -3.82
C ILE A 664 -8.19 0.16 -3.52
N ILE A 665 -7.19 -0.17 -2.71
CA ILE A 665 -6.90 -1.56 -2.28
C ILE A 665 -8.07 -2.13 -1.48
N ASP A 666 -8.67 -1.36 -0.57
CA ASP A 666 -9.87 -1.76 0.16
C ASP A 666 -11.03 -2.08 -0.80
N CYS A 667 -11.32 -1.20 -1.76
CA CYS A 667 -12.37 -1.42 -2.76
C CYS A 667 -12.08 -2.67 -3.62
N LEU A 668 -10.85 -2.80 -4.11
CA LEU A 668 -10.38 -3.94 -4.90
C LEU A 668 -10.60 -5.25 -4.13
N ARG A 669 -10.10 -5.35 -2.90
CA ARG A 669 -10.28 -6.56 -2.07
C ARG A 669 -11.75 -6.79 -1.70
N GLY A 670 -12.54 -5.73 -1.60
CA GLY A 670 -13.99 -5.76 -1.37
C GLY A 670 -14.83 -6.21 -2.57
N GLY A 671 -14.25 -6.34 -3.77
CA GLY A 671 -14.95 -6.85 -4.96
C GLY A 671 -14.99 -5.91 -6.17
N SER A 672 -14.42 -4.71 -6.07
CA SER A 672 -14.34 -3.78 -7.20
C SER A 672 -13.38 -4.30 -8.28
N THR A 673 -13.69 -4.00 -9.54
CA THR A 673 -12.72 -4.14 -10.64
C THR A 673 -11.92 -2.85 -10.75
N VAL A 674 -10.61 -2.92 -10.59
CA VAL A 674 -9.69 -1.78 -10.72
C VAL A 674 -8.86 -1.97 -11.99
N VAL A 675 -8.90 -1.01 -12.91
CA VAL A 675 -8.13 -1.04 -14.17
C VAL A 675 -7.17 0.14 -14.19
N LEU A 676 -5.87 -0.15 -14.25
CA LEU A 676 -4.78 0.80 -14.39
C LEU A 676 -4.37 0.85 -15.86
N ALA A 677 -4.57 1.98 -16.52
CA ALA A 677 -4.21 2.17 -17.92
C ALA A 677 -3.88 3.63 -18.22
N ALA A 678 -3.81 3.95 -19.50
CA ALA A 678 -3.52 5.28 -20.00
C ALA A 678 -2.17 5.78 -19.49
N SER A 679 -2.12 6.97 -18.88
CA SER A 679 -0.88 7.59 -18.42
C SER A 679 -0.37 7.04 -17.08
N PHE A 680 -1.03 6.03 -16.48
CA PHE A 680 -0.62 5.46 -15.19
C PHE A 680 0.83 4.97 -15.19
N SER A 681 1.24 4.24 -16.23
CA SER A 681 2.59 3.68 -16.34
C SER A 681 3.65 4.71 -16.77
N SER A 682 3.23 5.85 -17.31
CA SER A 682 4.12 6.83 -17.94
C SER A 682 5.04 7.56 -16.97
N PHE A 683 4.58 7.81 -15.74
CA PHE A 683 5.22 8.75 -14.81
C PHE A 683 5.60 8.15 -13.45
N LEU A 684 5.56 6.82 -13.31
CA LEU A 684 6.08 6.14 -12.13
C LEU A 684 7.57 5.82 -12.33
N ASN A 685 8.41 6.07 -11.33
CA ASN A 685 9.76 5.49 -11.27
C ASN A 685 9.71 4.03 -10.79
N GLU A 686 10.85 3.32 -10.80
CA GLU A 686 10.92 1.90 -10.39
C GLU A 686 10.46 1.69 -8.93
N GLY A 687 10.93 2.54 -8.01
CA GLY A 687 10.54 2.48 -6.60
C GLY A 687 9.06 2.68 -6.36
N GLN A 688 8.47 3.71 -6.98
CA GLN A 688 7.05 4.00 -6.93
C GLN A 688 6.22 2.84 -7.48
N PHE A 689 6.62 2.29 -8.63
CA PHE A 689 5.95 1.15 -9.24
C PHE A 689 5.99 -0.06 -8.31
N ASN A 690 7.17 -0.42 -7.81
CA ASN A 690 7.36 -1.58 -6.94
C ASN A 690 6.59 -1.41 -5.62
N ARG A 691 6.62 -0.22 -4.99
CA ARG A 691 5.83 0.10 -3.79
C ARG A 691 4.33 -0.04 -4.03
N CYS A 692 3.85 0.49 -5.15
CA CYS A 692 2.44 0.50 -5.54
C CYS A 692 1.85 -0.93 -5.57
N PHE A 693 2.51 -1.85 -6.28
CA PHE A 693 2.08 -3.25 -6.35
C PHE A 693 2.49 -4.08 -5.11
N GLY A 694 3.60 -3.74 -4.47
CA GLY A 694 4.03 -4.34 -3.20
C GLY A 694 2.99 -4.19 -2.10
N LYS A 695 2.41 -2.99 -1.94
CA LYS A 695 1.30 -2.76 -0.98
C LYS A 695 0.06 -3.61 -1.26
N ILE A 696 -0.20 -3.97 -2.52
CA ILE A 696 -1.29 -4.89 -2.88
C ILE A 696 -0.97 -6.32 -2.40
N GLY A 697 0.31 -6.69 -2.38
CA GLY A 697 0.80 -8.06 -2.17
C GLY A 697 1.19 -8.76 -3.47
N LEU A 698 1.45 -8.01 -4.55
CA LEU A 698 1.84 -8.55 -5.84
C LEU A 698 3.36 -8.41 -6.04
N PRO A 699 4.07 -9.45 -6.52
CA PRO A 699 5.51 -9.40 -6.76
C PRO A 699 5.87 -8.65 -8.06
N TRP A 700 4.98 -7.78 -8.53
CA TRP A 700 5.09 -7.14 -9.82
C TRP A 700 6.18 -6.07 -9.77
N LYS A 701 7.10 -6.14 -10.72
CA LYS A 701 8.19 -5.18 -10.86
C LYS A 701 8.12 -4.43 -12.17
N ARG A 702 8.65 -3.22 -12.17
CA ARG A 702 8.81 -2.41 -13.39
C ARG A 702 9.72 -3.15 -14.38
N GLY A 703 9.25 -3.39 -15.59
CA GLY A 703 10.02 -3.98 -16.68
C GLY A 703 10.52 -2.94 -17.68
N GLY A 704 10.81 -3.38 -18.89
CA GLY A 704 11.28 -2.53 -19.98
C GLY A 704 10.25 -1.47 -20.43
N TYR A 705 10.73 -0.38 -21.03
CA TYR A 705 9.89 0.65 -21.65
C TYR A 705 10.26 0.83 -23.12
N TYR A 706 9.49 0.24 -24.02
CA TYR A 706 9.74 0.30 -25.45
C TYR A 706 8.52 -0.08 -26.28
N ARG A 707 8.65 0.03 -27.60
CA ARG A 707 7.63 -0.42 -28.55
C ARG A 707 7.97 -1.82 -29.06
N THR A 708 7.02 -2.74 -28.99
CA THR A 708 7.10 -4.04 -29.68
C THR A 708 5.71 -4.56 -30.05
N ASN A 709 5.67 -5.67 -30.78
CA ASN A 709 4.44 -6.42 -31.01
C ASN A 709 4.10 -7.24 -29.77
N VAL A 710 2.83 -7.20 -29.37
CA VAL A 710 2.29 -7.98 -28.26
C VAL A 710 1.21 -8.91 -28.78
N SER A 711 1.14 -10.12 -28.24
CA SER A 711 0.18 -11.15 -28.67
C SER A 711 -0.69 -11.63 -27.52
N LEU A 712 -1.97 -11.84 -27.81
CA LEU A 712 -2.96 -12.38 -26.88
C LEU A 712 -2.61 -13.83 -26.53
N ARG A 713 -2.48 -14.15 -25.25
CA ARG A 713 -2.21 -15.53 -24.82
C ARG A 713 -3.44 -16.43 -25.03
N PRO A 714 -3.26 -17.67 -25.49
CA PRO A 714 -4.35 -18.64 -25.57
C PRO A 714 -4.88 -19.00 -24.17
N GLY A 715 -6.20 -19.07 -24.02
CA GLY A 715 -6.86 -19.64 -22.82
C GLY A 715 -6.94 -18.74 -21.59
N VAL A 716 -6.53 -17.47 -21.70
CA VAL A 716 -6.57 -16.49 -20.58
C VAL A 716 -7.78 -15.55 -20.65
N VAL A 717 -8.48 -15.52 -21.79
CA VAL A 717 -9.71 -14.76 -22.00
C VAL A 717 -10.81 -15.70 -22.49
N ASP A 718 -12.05 -15.38 -22.11
CA ASP A 718 -13.22 -16.12 -22.55
C ASP A 718 -13.41 -16.04 -24.08
N ASP A 719 -14.04 -17.07 -24.67
CA ASP A 719 -14.23 -17.18 -26.12
C ASP A 719 -15.01 -16.01 -26.75
N HIS A 720 -15.89 -15.35 -25.98
CA HIS A 720 -16.64 -14.19 -26.44
C HIS A 720 -15.75 -12.94 -26.60
N LEU A 721 -14.79 -12.72 -25.69
CA LEU A 721 -13.81 -11.64 -25.77
C LEU A 721 -12.74 -11.94 -26.82
N LYS A 722 -12.30 -13.21 -26.93
CA LYS A 722 -11.26 -13.65 -27.87
C LYS A 722 -11.57 -13.27 -29.33
N LYS A 723 -12.84 -13.23 -29.72
CA LYS A 723 -13.27 -12.83 -31.07
C LYS A 723 -13.22 -11.33 -31.34
N ARG A 724 -13.12 -10.52 -30.28
CA ARG A 724 -13.22 -9.05 -30.34
C ARG A 724 -11.91 -8.36 -30.01
N LEU A 725 -11.05 -9.04 -29.26
CA LEU A 725 -9.69 -8.61 -28.99
C LEU A 725 -8.77 -8.90 -30.17
N VAL A 726 -7.82 -8.00 -30.43
CA VAL A 726 -6.88 -8.13 -31.55
C VAL A 726 -5.84 -9.21 -31.21
N PRO A 727 -5.63 -10.25 -32.03
CA PRO A 727 -4.69 -11.33 -31.68
C PRO A 727 -3.26 -10.86 -31.45
N THR A 728 -2.78 -9.92 -32.27
CA THR A 728 -1.45 -9.32 -32.17
C THR A 728 -1.50 -7.88 -32.66
N TYR A 729 -0.88 -6.95 -31.94
CA TYR A 729 -0.74 -5.55 -32.36
C TYR A 729 0.54 -4.92 -31.80
N SER A 730 0.99 -3.79 -32.38
CA SER A 730 2.15 -3.04 -31.89
C SER A 730 1.72 -2.00 -30.86
N GLN A 731 2.38 -1.98 -29.71
CA GLN A 731 2.18 -0.94 -28.69
C GLN A 731 3.50 -0.42 -28.14
N LYS A 732 3.51 0.85 -27.72
CA LYS A 732 4.58 1.36 -26.86
C LYS A 732 4.10 1.24 -25.42
N ALA A 733 4.77 0.41 -24.63
CA ALA A 733 4.32 0.10 -23.28
C ALA A 733 5.45 0.13 -22.27
N LEU A 734 5.06 0.34 -21.01
CA LEU A 734 5.83 -0.13 -19.88
C LEU A 734 5.42 -1.58 -19.56
N TYR A 735 6.38 -2.48 -19.67
CA TYR A 735 6.19 -3.90 -19.36
C TYR A 735 6.32 -4.16 -17.85
N VAL A 736 5.79 -5.29 -17.41
CA VAL A 736 5.78 -5.73 -16.01
C VAL A 736 6.41 -7.10 -15.89
N GLU A 737 7.17 -7.30 -14.82
CA GLU A 737 7.78 -8.57 -14.46
C GLU A 737 7.06 -9.19 -13.25
N GLY A 738 7.24 -10.50 -13.04
CA GLY A 738 6.66 -11.19 -11.87
C GLY A 738 5.17 -11.50 -11.96
N VAL A 739 4.53 -11.31 -13.12
CA VAL A 739 3.11 -11.66 -13.32
C VAL A 739 2.96 -13.16 -13.55
N ALA A 740 2.00 -13.79 -12.86
CA ALA A 740 1.70 -15.20 -13.05
C ALA A 740 1.18 -15.47 -14.48
N ARG A 741 1.63 -16.57 -15.09
CA ARG A 741 1.29 -16.89 -16.49
C ARG A 741 -0.21 -16.95 -16.79
N SER A 742 -1.02 -17.36 -15.81
CA SER A 742 -2.50 -17.39 -15.92
C SER A 742 -3.13 -16.01 -16.09
N ASP A 743 -2.42 -14.97 -15.64
CA ASP A 743 -2.96 -13.62 -15.50
C ASP A 743 -2.48 -12.72 -16.65
N VAL A 744 -1.62 -13.24 -17.54
CA VAL A 744 -1.04 -12.50 -18.66
C VAL A 744 -1.99 -12.56 -19.86
N TRP A 745 -2.61 -11.42 -20.19
CA TRP A 745 -3.43 -11.31 -21.40
C TRP A 745 -2.57 -11.08 -22.63
N TYR A 746 -1.67 -10.10 -22.60
CA TYR A 746 -0.76 -9.80 -23.71
C TYR A 746 0.69 -9.78 -23.26
N ALA A 747 1.55 -10.44 -24.04
CA ALA A 747 2.99 -10.44 -23.83
C ALA A 747 3.75 -10.13 -25.13
N GLY A 748 4.93 -9.54 -25.00
CA GLY A 748 5.89 -9.35 -26.09
C GLY A 748 6.66 -10.63 -26.43
N GLU A 749 7.53 -10.56 -27.44
CA GLU A 749 8.35 -11.70 -27.91
C GLU A 749 9.26 -12.28 -26.82
N ARG A 750 9.62 -11.47 -25.81
CA ARG A 750 10.47 -11.87 -24.68
C ARG A 750 9.69 -12.35 -23.46
N ASP A 751 8.42 -12.72 -23.62
CA ASP A 751 7.49 -13.10 -22.54
C ASP A 751 7.18 -11.96 -21.53
N GLU A 752 7.64 -10.75 -21.83
CA GLU A 752 7.42 -9.52 -21.06
C GLU A 752 5.96 -9.11 -21.08
N VAL A 753 5.41 -8.76 -19.91
CA VAL A 753 3.96 -8.64 -19.74
C VAL A 753 3.53 -7.22 -20.00
N ALA A 754 2.68 -7.08 -21.01
CA ALA A 754 2.20 -5.79 -21.49
C ALA A 754 0.78 -5.50 -20.99
N VAL A 755 0.00 -6.56 -20.79
CA VAL A 755 -1.34 -6.53 -20.22
C VAL A 755 -1.50 -7.69 -19.24
N ALA A 756 -1.93 -7.38 -18.02
CA ALA A 756 -2.21 -8.35 -16.97
C ALA A 756 -3.63 -8.14 -16.41
N PHE A 757 -4.29 -9.24 -16.04
CA PHE A 757 -5.58 -9.23 -15.34
C PHE A 757 -5.59 -10.32 -14.28
N THR A 758 -5.50 -9.93 -13.02
CA THR A 758 -5.34 -10.85 -11.89
C THR A 758 -6.40 -10.64 -10.83
N LYS A 759 -6.66 -11.68 -10.03
CA LYS A 759 -7.60 -11.61 -8.91
C LYS A 759 -6.89 -11.13 -7.65
N VAL A 760 -7.47 -10.14 -6.97
CA VAL A 760 -6.97 -9.63 -5.68
C VAL A 760 -8.14 -9.55 -4.70
N GLY A 761 -8.08 -10.34 -3.62
CA GLY A 761 -9.23 -10.50 -2.72
C GLY A 761 -10.47 -10.98 -3.49
N ASN A 762 -11.57 -10.23 -3.38
CA ASN A 762 -12.81 -10.50 -4.11
C ASN A 762 -12.91 -9.78 -5.47
N GLY A 763 -11.99 -8.87 -5.78
CA GLY A 763 -12.02 -8.06 -7.00
C GLY A 763 -11.00 -8.49 -8.05
N MET A 764 -10.91 -7.68 -9.10
CA MET A 764 -10.04 -7.91 -10.26
C MET A 764 -9.16 -6.68 -10.51
N LEU A 765 -7.87 -6.90 -10.70
CA LEU A 765 -6.88 -5.88 -11.00
C LEU A 765 -6.41 -6.03 -12.45
N GLY A 766 -6.66 -5.03 -13.28
CA GLY A 766 -6.15 -4.92 -14.64
C GLY A 766 -5.02 -3.92 -14.75
N TYR A 767 -3.97 -4.28 -15.47
CA TYR A 767 -2.88 -3.38 -15.85
C TYR A 767 -2.73 -3.42 -17.37
N VAL A 768 -2.69 -2.23 -17.97
CA VAL A 768 -2.43 -2.02 -19.40
C VAL A 768 -1.27 -1.04 -19.51
N GLY A 769 -0.12 -1.53 -19.99
CA GLY A 769 1.13 -0.76 -19.99
C GLY A 769 1.25 0.28 -21.10
N ASP A 770 0.32 0.30 -22.07
CA ASP A 770 0.32 1.23 -23.21
C ASP A 770 0.22 2.70 -22.77
N VAL A 771 1.09 3.53 -23.34
CA VAL A 771 1.20 4.97 -23.06
C VAL A 771 0.69 5.90 -24.18
N ASN A 772 0.34 5.37 -25.35
CA ASN A 772 -0.13 6.14 -26.51
C ASN A 772 -1.61 5.92 -26.85
N GLY A 773 -2.29 4.95 -26.23
CA GLY A 773 -3.70 4.68 -26.51
C GLY A 773 -3.92 4.02 -27.87
N GLU A 774 -3.18 2.95 -28.16
CA GLU A 774 -3.37 2.19 -29.39
C GLU A 774 -4.74 1.48 -29.43
N ASP A 775 -5.34 1.34 -30.62
CA ASP A 775 -6.69 0.77 -30.80
C ASP A 775 -6.85 -0.63 -30.16
N GLY A 776 -5.79 -1.44 -30.20
CA GLY A 776 -5.76 -2.76 -29.56
C GLY A 776 -5.90 -2.66 -28.04
N SER A 777 -5.19 -1.71 -27.43
CA SER A 777 -5.25 -1.43 -26.00
C SER A 777 -6.60 -0.84 -25.57
N GLU A 778 -7.22 0.00 -26.41
CA GLU A 778 -8.56 0.53 -26.11
C GLU A 778 -9.60 -0.60 -25.99
N ALA A 779 -9.54 -1.59 -26.89
CA ALA A 779 -10.40 -2.78 -26.80
C ALA A 779 -10.13 -3.57 -25.51
N VAL A 780 -8.86 -3.74 -25.13
CA VAL A 780 -8.50 -4.40 -23.87
C VAL A 780 -9.08 -3.66 -22.65
N VAL A 781 -8.93 -2.33 -22.58
CA VAL A 781 -9.48 -1.53 -21.47
C VAL A 781 -11.00 -1.65 -21.42
N LEU A 782 -11.70 -1.54 -22.55
CA LEU A 782 -13.16 -1.71 -22.61
C LEU A 782 -13.61 -3.11 -22.15
N ALA A 783 -12.84 -4.15 -22.46
CA ALA A 783 -13.10 -5.51 -21.99
C ALA A 783 -12.94 -5.62 -20.47
N MET A 784 -11.84 -5.11 -19.91
CA MET A 784 -11.60 -5.14 -18.45
C MET A 784 -12.62 -4.31 -17.66
N LEU A 785 -13.13 -3.21 -18.25
CA LEU A 785 -14.22 -2.41 -17.66
C LEU A 785 -15.61 -3.08 -17.78
N GLY A 786 -15.72 -4.24 -18.41
CA GLY A 786 -16.98 -4.95 -18.61
C GLY A 786 -17.92 -4.30 -19.62
N LEU A 787 -17.38 -3.52 -20.57
CA LEU A 787 -18.16 -2.78 -21.58
C LEU A 787 -18.19 -3.48 -22.95
N MET A 788 -17.60 -4.67 -23.02
CA MET A 788 -17.59 -5.55 -24.20
C MET A 788 -18.49 -6.76 -23.98
N ASN A 789 -19.81 -6.55 -24.09
CA ASN A 789 -20.82 -7.62 -24.21
C ASN A 789 -20.90 -8.18 -25.62
#